data_AF-A0A318Y246-F1
#
_entry.id   AF-A0A318Y246-F1
#
_cell.length_a   1.000
_cell.length_b   1.000
_cell.length_c   1.000
_cell.angle_alpha   90.00
_cell.angle_beta   90.00
_cell.angle_gamma   90.00
#
_symmetry.space_group_name_H-M   'P 1'
#
loop_
_entity.id
_entity.type
_entity.pdbx_description
1 polymer ?
#
loop_
_entity_poly.entity_id
_entity_poly.type
_entity_poly.pdbx_seq_one_letter_code
_entity_poly.pdbx_strand_id
1 'polypeptide(L)'
;MGFFNEFLSKNKSNIKLVYKDDSKKSDEGGSEKSQSTDGQTDEKKLTEKDFVECYDERGQKIFISRDEMKNTVLPEQFKNHWNTADALYNDILLALKDEFNDEALDAAKHLVHIDENKERGYTTLAAAYLAKDLYGEAEKTLNEYIKLFGKTGIILTNLARVHYSIGERERALELIWESLCMDPNQEATLQWWIILNSEAEDKKQYLDLLKKITAINGSWLPQLYLARYYLEQRDLESAKPVYEYVLSTAADELPVLYIISGDLGNNGYIDEIIDIAAPLYDVDKHDVMAGLNILHAYIQTRNYIEGQMLVNKMMKLGRPDVRAVLLKLSEDFEIIKKSDSKNSNTNEKIEYELVVTDKPIWYYGLKSPEWLLPKDLKKENIGFLSFADLTDKTEKVTELQLEDETGRMTRSIPLMLQEVLLFKFNAESKLLVPIVKDIGPAVTKAEYSSTQLADAARTNDLDLLVTGCITANQDGYGVKVILFESGSQSVRSYETKLSGTENNDDFVESINNITDEIAKAINIEAAEPNYYNTPSGDIAFNYLSALGQSLMQSLVDNRFVKFENLWGERNILNCYLSLALSAPENPVLKIMLVSGLAKSKSYGSEVYKEFREQTVKLLSDEQSENDPIKLLVPFVYYLYDMKKEFIAVMDSNSKLN
;
A
#
# COMPACT_ATOMS: atom_id res chain seq x y z
N MET A 1 -9.87 9.46 25.74
CA MET A 1 -11.12 8.85 25.22
C MET A 1 -11.26 7.35 25.47
N GLY A 2 -10.17 6.55 25.46
CA GLY A 2 -10.24 5.09 25.72
C GLY A 2 -10.88 4.68 27.07
N PHE A 3 -10.59 5.41 28.14
CA PHE A 3 -11.18 5.19 29.48
C PHE A 3 -12.72 5.35 29.50
N PHE A 4 -13.27 6.18 28.62
CA PHE A 4 -14.69 6.51 28.59
C PHE A 4 -15.53 5.45 27.85
N ASN A 5 -15.01 4.92 26.73
CA ASN A 5 -15.66 3.83 26.00
C ASN A 5 -15.75 2.55 26.86
N GLU A 6 -14.78 2.32 27.73
CA GLU A 6 -14.78 1.19 28.66
C GLU A 6 -15.66 1.41 29.90
N PHE A 7 -15.77 2.64 30.39
CA PHE A 7 -16.75 2.99 31.44
C PHE A 7 -18.21 2.84 30.97
N LEU A 8 -18.50 3.21 29.72
CA LEU A 8 -19.80 2.95 29.08
C LEU A 8 -20.03 1.45 28.80
N SER A 9 -18.99 0.68 28.47
CA SER A 9 -19.11 -0.77 28.25
C SER A 9 -19.33 -1.55 29.57
N LYS A 10 -18.63 -1.18 30.65
CA LYS A 10 -18.81 -1.76 32.00
C LYS A 10 -20.22 -1.47 32.54
N ASN A 11 -20.81 -0.31 32.25
CA ASN A 11 -22.19 0.04 32.67
C ASN A 11 -23.32 -0.46 31.74
N LYS A 12 -23.01 -0.92 30.51
CA LYS A 12 -23.98 -1.63 29.64
C LYS A 12 -24.34 -3.04 30.16
N SER A 13 -23.54 -3.60 31.07
CA SER A 13 -23.70 -4.99 31.55
C SER A 13 -24.99 -5.27 32.36
N ASN A 14 -25.81 -4.25 32.66
CA ASN A 14 -27.13 -4.40 33.27
C ASN A 14 -28.32 -4.38 32.28
N ILE A 15 -28.08 -4.38 30.96
CA ILE A 15 -29.13 -4.51 29.96
C ILE A 15 -28.81 -5.74 29.09
N LYS A 16 -29.43 -6.88 29.43
CA LYS A 16 -29.45 -8.07 28.56
C LYS A 16 -30.29 -7.76 27.32
N LEU A 17 -29.64 -7.34 26.23
CA LEU A 17 -30.18 -7.55 24.89
C LEU A 17 -29.96 -9.02 24.53
N VAL A 18 -31.04 -9.78 24.53
CA VAL A 18 -31.06 -11.18 24.09
C VAL A 18 -30.94 -11.21 22.58
N TYR A 19 -29.74 -11.51 22.08
CA TYR A 19 -29.59 -12.17 20.78
C TYR A 19 -29.22 -13.62 21.05
N LYS A 20 -30.15 -14.52 20.74
CA LYS A 20 -29.90 -15.96 20.64
C LYS A 20 -28.98 -16.19 19.45
N ASP A 21 -27.82 -16.78 19.70
CA ASP A 21 -27.06 -17.45 18.65
C ASP A 21 -26.98 -18.94 19.00
N ASP A 22 -27.69 -19.73 18.19
CA ASP A 22 -27.75 -21.18 18.26
C ASP A 22 -26.58 -21.74 17.43
N SER A 23 -25.47 -22.12 18.05
CA SER A 23 -24.58 -23.12 17.43
C SER A 23 -23.83 -23.96 18.47
N LYS A 24 -24.15 -25.24 18.42
CA LYS A 24 -23.65 -26.39 19.19
C LYS A 24 -22.12 -26.45 19.32
N LYS A 25 -21.63 -26.67 20.55
CA LYS A 25 -20.35 -27.34 20.82
C LYS A 25 -20.60 -28.84 20.97
N SER A 26 -19.79 -29.65 20.28
CA SER A 26 -19.64 -31.08 20.51
C SER A 26 -18.44 -31.34 21.43
N ASP A 27 -18.71 -32.08 22.50
CA ASP A 27 -17.74 -32.67 23.43
C ASP A 27 -17.00 -33.87 22.80
N GLU A 28 -15.69 -33.96 23.02
CA GLU A 28 -14.91 -35.18 23.29
C GLU A 28 -13.72 -34.72 24.17
N GLY A 29 -13.36 -35.26 25.33
CA GLY A 29 -13.44 -36.64 25.83
C GLY A 29 -12.02 -37.21 25.88
N GLY A 30 -11.38 -37.30 27.06
CA GLY A 30 -10.07 -37.98 27.16
C GLY A 30 -9.28 -37.75 28.44
N SER A 31 -9.45 -38.67 29.39
CA SER A 31 -8.71 -38.87 30.64
C SER A 31 -7.25 -39.31 30.45
N GLU A 32 -6.35 -38.96 31.38
CA GLU A 32 -5.69 -39.93 32.29
C GLU A 32 -4.68 -39.26 33.25
N LYS A 33 -4.64 -39.78 34.48
CA LYS A 33 -3.76 -39.39 35.59
C LYS A 33 -2.52 -40.29 35.63
N SER A 34 -1.36 -39.71 35.93
CA SER A 34 -0.31 -40.42 36.69
C SER A 34 0.49 -39.43 37.54
N GLN A 35 0.60 -39.75 38.84
CA GLN A 35 1.23 -38.97 39.90
C GLN A 35 2.75 -39.13 39.90
N SER A 36 3.49 -38.07 40.28
CA SER A 36 4.64 -38.20 41.19
C SER A 36 5.13 -36.83 41.73
N THR A 37 5.07 -36.73 43.06
CA THR A 37 6.01 -36.08 44.01
C THR A 37 6.32 -34.58 44.00
N ASP A 38 6.23 -34.05 45.23
CA ASP A 38 6.95 -32.95 45.87
C ASP A 38 6.48 -31.50 45.74
N GLY A 39 6.43 -30.85 46.92
CA GLY A 39 6.49 -29.40 47.09
C GLY A 39 5.13 -28.70 47.17
N GLN A 40 4.54 -28.65 48.37
CA GLN A 40 3.62 -27.56 48.70
C GLN A 40 4.41 -26.25 48.79
N THR A 41 4.47 -25.53 47.69
CA THR A 41 4.44 -24.07 47.69
C THR A 41 3.12 -23.70 47.01
N ASP A 42 2.27 -22.95 47.70
CA ASP A 42 1.05 -22.40 47.13
C ASP A 42 1.41 -21.45 45.97
N GLU A 43 1.61 -22.01 44.77
CA GLU A 43 1.68 -21.25 43.53
C GLU A 43 0.27 -20.75 43.22
N LYS A 44 0.06 -19.48 43.52
CA LYS A 44 -1.12 -18.72 43.11
C LYS A 44 -1.21 -18.82 41.58
N LYS A 45 -2.15 -19.60 41.06
CA LYS A 45 -2.39 -19.72 39.61
C LYS A 45 -2.70 -18.33 39.05
N LEU A 46 -1.75 -17.79 38.29
CA LEU A 46 -1.91 -16.54 37.55
C LEU A 46 -2.99 -16.73 36.47
N THR A 47 -3.87 -15.76 36.36
CA THR A 47 -4.96 -15.63 35.40
C THR A 47 -4.63 -14.53 34.39
N GLU A 48 -5.37 -14.42 33.29
CA GLU A 48 -5.20 -13.33 32.31
C GLU A 48 -5.27 -11.92 32.95
N LYS A 49 -5.94 -11.78 34.10
CA LYS A 49 -6.03 -10.52 34.85
C LYS A 49 -4.75 -10.13 35.58
N ASP A 50 -3.75 -11.02 35.65
CA ASP A 50 -2.48 -10.76 36.34
C ASP A 50 -1.43 -10.15 35.40
N PHE A 51 -1.76 -9.94 34.12
CA PHE A 51 -0.89 -9.37 33.10
C PHE A 51 -1.48 -8.13 32.44
N VAL A 52 -0.60 -7.26 31.96
CA VAL A 52 -0.90 -6.08 31.14
C VAL A 52 -0.29 -6.31 29.76
N GLU A 53 -1.08 -6.05 28.73
CA GLU A 53 -0.62 -6.09 27.34
C GLU A 53 0.14 -4.80 27.01
N CYS A 54 1.36 -4.94 26.52
CA CYS A 54 2.25 -3.84 26.13
C CYS A 54 2.87 -4.11 24.76
N TYR A 55 3.57 -3.12 24.22
CA TYR A 55 4.32 -3.26 22.98
C TYR A 55 5.77 -2.86 23.23
N ASP A 56 6.72 -3.65 22.72
CA ASP A 56 8.14 -3.33 22.80
C ASP A 56 8.55 -2.23 21.79
N GLU A 57 9.83 -1.83 21.80
CA GLU A 57 10.38 -0.81 20.90
C GLU A 57 10.25 -1.16 19.40
N ARG A 58 9.92 -2.41 19.07
CA ARG A 58 9.72 -2.92 17.71
C ARG A 58 8.23 -3.08 17.37
N GLY A 59 7.34 -2.68 18.26
CA GLY A 59 5.90 -2.82 18.11
C GLY A 59 5.38 -4.25 18.29
N GLN A 60 6.17 -5.15 18.87
CA GLN A 60 5.72 -6.51 19.16
C GLN A 60 4.96 -6.55 20.48
N LYS A 61 3.83 -7.28 20.47
CA LYS A 61 2.98 -7.47 21.64
C LYS A 61 3.70 -8.32 22.70
N ILE A 62 3.82 -7.78 23.91
CA ILE A 62 4.39 -8.45 25.08
C ILE A 62 3.39 -8.40 26.26
N PHE A 63 3.52 -9.33 27.20
CA PHE A 63 2.69 -9.37 28.41
C PHE A 63 3.58 -9.21 29.64
N ILE A 64 3.31 -8.18 30.43
CA ILE A 64 4.07 -7.86 31.66
C ILE A 64 3.17 -8.12 32.85
N SER A 65 3.70 -8.70 33.94
CA SER A 65 2.91 -8.91 35.15
C SER A 65 2.47 -7.57 35.76
N ARG A 66 1.28 -7.50 36.34
CA ARG A 66 0.79 -6.27 37.00
C ARG A 66 1.72 -5.80 38.13
N ASP A 67 2.36 -6.73 38.84
CA ASP A 67 3.34 -6.42 39.89
C ASP A 67 4.62 -5.78 39.33
N GLU A 68 5.14 -6.29 38.22
CA GLU A 68 6.31 -5.72 37.53
C GLU A 68 5.97 -4.35 36.92
N MET A 69 4.79 -4.23 36.32
CA MET A 69 4.28 -2.96 35.78
C MET A 69 4.23 -1.88 36.86
N LYS A 70 3.65 -2.22 38.02
CA LYS A 70 3.48 -1.32 39.17
C LYS A 70 4.81 -0.92 39.82
N ASN A 71 5.70 -1.88 40.06
CA ASN A 71 6.88 -1.64 40.90
C ASN A 71 8.12 -1.21 40.11
N THR A 72 8.16 -1.48 38.80
CA THR A 72 9.35 -1.25 37.97
C THR A 72 9.03 -0.36 36.77
N VAL A 73 8.12 -0.79 35.90
CA VAL A 73 7.93 -0.16 34.58
C VAL A 73 7.32 1.24 34.69
N LEU A 74 6.16 1.38 35.33
CA LEU A 74 5.49 2.68 35.46
C LEU A 74 6.33 3.71 36.23
N PRO A 75 6.96 3.38 37.39
CA PRO A 75 7.83 4.32 38.09
C PRO A 75 9.00 4.83 37.23
N GLU A 76 9.64 3.95 36.46
CA GLU A 76 10.74 4.33 35.58
C GLU A 76 10.24 5.19 34.41
N GLN A 77 9.13 4.81 33.79
CA GLN A 77 8.49 5.55 32.71
C GLN A 77 8.08 6.97 33.13
N PHE A 78 7.37 7.11 34.26
CA PHE A 78 7.03 8.43 34.81
C PHE A 78 8.27 9.26 35.15
N LYS A 79 9.32 8.64 35.68
CA LYS A 79 10.57 9.35 35.99
C LYS A 79 11.24 9.88 34.70
N ASN A 80 11.26 9.07 33.64
CA ASN A 80 11.87 9.44 32.36
C ASN A 80 11.09 10.56 31.66
N HIS A 81 9.75 10.54 31.75
CA HIS A 81 8.89 11.53 31.12
C HIS A 81 8.43 12.65 32.07
N TRP A 82 8.96 12.73 33.29
CA TRP A 82 8.45 13.58 34.37
C TRP A 82 8.30 15.07 34.02
N ASN A 83 9.17 15.60 33.15
CA ASN A 83 9.14 17.02 32.75
C ASN A 83 8.72 17.23 31.29
N THR A 84 8.16 16.20 30.65
CA THR A 84 7.71 16.24 29.26
C THR A 84 6.20 16.09 29.24
N ALA A 85 5.46 17.21 29.23
CA ALA A 85 4.01 17.22 29.48
C ALA A 85 3.22 16.24 28.58
N ASP A 86 3.48 16.20 27.28
CA ASP A 86 2.78 15.31 26.35
C ASP A 86 3.05 13.83 26.63
N ALA A 87 4.31 13.47 26.89
CA ALA A 87 4.70 12.10 27.20
C ALA A 87 4.13 11.66 28.55
N LEU A 88 4.25 12.52 29.57
CA LEU A 88 3.70 12.27 30.90
C LEU A 88 2.18 12.09 30.87
N TYR A 89 1.48 12.92 30.10
CA TYR A 89 0.03 12.80 29.89
C TYR A 89 -0.36 11.44 29.32
N ASN A 90 0.35 10.96 28.29
CA ASN A 90 0.09 9.66 27.68
C ASN A 90 0.33 8.51 28.67
N ASP A 91 1.42 8.57 29.43
CA ASP A 91 1.74 7.58 30.45
C ASP A 91 0.65 7.52 31.54
N ILE A 92 0.17 8.69 32.00
CA ILE A 92 -0.90 8.78 33.00
C ILE A 92 -2.20 8.18 32.44
N LEU A 93 -2.57 8.48 31.20
CA LEU A 93 -3.77 7.92 30.59
C LEU A 93 -3.73 6.39 30.50
N LEU A 94 -2.57 5.83 30.14
CA LEU A 94 -2.38 4.39 30.07
C LEU A 94 -2.47 3.76 31.48
N ALA A 95 -1.77 4.34 32.45
CA ALA A 95 -1.81 3.87 33.84
C ALA A 95 -3.22 3.88 34.42
N LEU A 96 -3.99 4.96 34.20
CA LEU A 96 -5.38 5.04 34.63
C LEU A 96 -6.25 3.99 33.92
N LYS A 97 -6.09 3.81 32.60
CA LYS A 97 -6.80 2.79 31.82
C LYS A 97 -6.57 1.38 32.38
N ASP A 98 -5.34 1.07 32.77
CA ASP A 98 -4.99 -0.24 33.31
C ASP A 98 -5.20 -0.33 34.84
N GLU A 99 -5.92 0.63 35.42
CA GLU A 99 -6.32 0.70 36.83
C GLU A 99 -5.16 0.87 37.84
N PHE A 100 -4.00 1.40 37.40
CA PHE A 100 -2.87 1.81 38.24
C PHE A 100 -3.05 3.22 38.81
N ASN A 101 -4.15 3.41 39.54
CA ASN A 101 -4.62 4.72 39.98
C ASN A 101 -3.75 5.36 41.06
N ASP A 102 -3.09 4.55 41.88
CA ASP A 102 -2.19 5.03 42.94
C ASP A 102 -0.92 5.64 42.34
N GLU A 103 -0.35 4.95 41.36
CA GLU A 103 0.91 5.28 40.71
C GLU A 103 0.77 6.53 39.83
N ALA A 104 -0.39 6.69 39.19
CA ALA A 104 -0.67 7.81 38.29
C ALA A 104 -0.91 9.15 39.00
N LEU A 105 -1.27 9.14 40.30
CA LEU A 105 -1.80 10.34 40.96
C LEU A 105 -0.77 11.46 41.10
N ASP A 106 0.46 11.14 41.53
CA ASP A 106 1.48 12.17 41.74
C ASP A 106 1.99 12.73 40.41
N ALA A 107 2.08 11.88 39.38
CA ALA A 107 2.33 12.31 38.00
C ALA A 107 1.23 13.27 37.51
N ALA A 108 -0.05 12.97 37.76
CA ALA A 108 -1.17 13.83 37.37
C ALA A 108 -1.16 15.18 38.11
N LYS A 109 -0.79 15.21 39.40
CA LYS A 109 -0.61 16.48 40.12
C LYS A 109 0.51 17.32 39.52
N HIS A 110 1.63 16.69 39.17
CA HIS A 110 2.76 17.36 38.55
C HIS A 110 2.41 17.90 37.16
N LEU A 111 1.65 17.14 36.37
CA LEU A 111 1.19 17.54 35.03
C LEU A 111 0.47 18.89 35.05
N VAL A 112 -0.41 19.16 36.02
CA VAL A 112 -1.10 20.46 36.16
C VAL A 112 -0.13 21.66 36.18
N HIS A 113 1.06 21.46 36.76
CA HIS A 113 2.06 22.51 36.92
C HIS A 113 2.86 22.73 35.64
N ILE A 114 3.28 21.64 34.98
CA ILE A 114 4.18 21.69 33.83
C ILE A 114 3.48 21.84 32.47
N ASP A 115 2.21 21.43 32.38
CA ASP A 115 1.48 21.43 31.11
C ASP A 115 1.04 22.84 30.74
N GLU A 116 1.32 23.26 29.51
CA GLU A 116 0.84 24.53 28.96
C GLU A 116 -0.68 24.47 28.70
N ASN A 117 -1.19 23.29 28.33
CA ASN A 117 -2.62 23.05 28.25
C ASN A 117 -3.20 22.80 29.64
N LYS A 118 -3.60 23.87 30.32
CA LYS A 118 -4.18 23.79 31.67
C LYS A 118 -5.45 22.95 31.72
N GLU A 119 -6.28 22.98 30.68
CA GLU A 119 -7.49 22.15 30.65
C GLU A 119 -7.15 20.66 30.70
N ARG A 120 -6.16 20.23 29.90
CA ARG A 120 -5.65 18.85 29.88
C ARG A 120 -5.08 18.44 31.24
N GLY A 121 -4.25 19.28 31.85
CA GLY A 121 -3.68 18.99 33.16
C GLY A 121 -4.74 18.81 34.25
N TYR A 122 -5.66 19.77 34.40
CA TYR A 122 -6.70 19.74 35.43
C TYR A 122 -7.71 18.60 35.22
N THR A 123 -8.11 18.33 33.98
CA THR A 123 -9.02 17.20 33.68
C THR A 123 -8.37 15.84 33.96
N THR A 124 -7.07 15.72 33.68
CA THR A 124 -6.29 14.50 33.98
C THR A 124 -6.18 14.27 35.49
N LEU A 125 -5.88 15.31 36.27
CA LEU A 125 -5.84 15.21 37.73
C LEU A 125 -7.22 14.86 38.32
N ALA A 126 -8.29 15.51 37.83
CA ALA A 126 -9.64 15.18 38.26
C ALA A 126 -10.02 13.72 37.92
N ALA A 127 -9.60 13.21 36.77
CA ALA A 127 -9.79 11.80 36.40
C ALA A 127 -9.02 10.85 37.33
N ALA A 128 -7.79 11.19 37.72
CA ALA A 128 -7.02 10.41 38.69
C ALA A 128 -7.69 10.40 40.09
N TYR A 129 -8.24 11.53 40.54
CA TYR A 129 -9.02 11.58 41.78
C TYR A 129 -10.32 10.76 41.68
N LEU A 130 -11.04 10.86 40.55
CA LEU A 130 -12.24 10.05 40.29
C LEU A 130 -11.96 8.55 40.32
N ALA A 131 -10.86 8.10 39.72
CA ALA A 131 -10.47 6.69 39.70
C ALA A 131 -10.12 6.13 41.08
N LYS A 132 -9.91 7.01 42.07
CA LYS A 132 -9.67 6.69 43.47
C LYS A 132 -10.87 6.98 44.38
N ASP A 133 -12.02 7.28 43.79
CA ASP A 133 -13.24 7.67 44.50
C ASP A 133 -13.06 8.91 45.42
N LEU A 134 -12.06 9.76 45.12
CA LEU A 134 -11.79 11.02 45.80
C LEU A 134 -12.61 12.16 45.19
N TYR A 135 -13.93 12.02 45.23
CA TYR A 135 -14.87 12.91 44.53
C TYR A 135 -14.73 14.38 44.91
N GLY A 136 -14.54 14.70 46.20
CA GLY A 136 -14.39 16.08 46.66
C GLY A 136 -13.12 16.76 46.14
N GLU A 137 -12.00 16.03 46.00
CA GLU A 137 -10.77 16.58 45.43
C GLU A 137 -10.89 16.75 43.91
N ALA A 138 -11.57 15.82 43.22
CA ALA A 138 -11.89 15.95 41.80
C ALA A 138 -12.75 17.19 41.53
N GLU A 139 -13.84 17.38 42.28
CA GLU A 139 -14.72 18.56 42.17
C GLU A 139 -13.95 19.86 42.46
N LYS A 140 -13.18 19.90 43.54
CA LYS A 140 -12.38 21.06 43.91
C LYS A 140 -11.38 21.43 42.81
N THR A 141 -10.70 20.44 42.24
CA THR A 141 -9.74 20.62 41.13
C THR A 141 -10.42 21.25 39.92
N LEU A 142 -11.58 20.73 39.51
CA LEU A 142 -12.32 21.27 38.35
C LEU A 142 -12.89 22.66 38.61
N ASN A 143 -13.41 22.91 39.81
CA ASN A 143 -13.89 24.24 40.21
C ASN A 143 -12.76 25.27 40.31
N GLU A 144 -11.55 24.85 40.70
CA GLU A 144 -10.37 25.70 40.66
C GLU A 144 -10.04 26.11 39.22
N TYR A 145 -10.04 25.17 38.27
CA TYR A 145 -9.90 25.50 36.85
C TYR A 145 -10.95 26.53 36.41
N ILE A 146 -12.24 26.28 36.72
CA ILE A 146 -13.34 27.18 36.35
C ILE A 146 -13.10 28.59 36.90
N LYS A 147 -12.61 28.70 38.14
CA LYS A 147 -12.31 29.99 38.78
C LYS A 147 -11.16 30.72 38.11
N LEU A 148 -10.12 30.01 37.66
CA LEU A 148 -8.91 30.58 37.10
C LEU A 148 -9.02 30.89 35.60
N PHE A 149 -9.70 30.03 34.84
CA PHE A 149 -9.69 30.03 33.38
C PHE A 149 -11.08 30.12 32.75
N GLY A 150 -12.15 30.01 33.54
CA GLY A 150 -13.53 30.01 33.06
C GLY A 150 -14.06 28.60 32.77
N LYS A 151 -15.35 28.52 32.47
CA LYS A 151 -16.00 27.26 32.11
C LYS A 151 -15.68 26.87 30.67
N THR A 152 -15.49 25.57 30.46
CA THR A 152 -15.38 24.95 29.14
C THR A 152 -16.24 23.68 29.11
N GLY A 153 -16.60 23.21 27.91
CA GLY A 153 -17.37 21.97 27.75
C GLY A 153 -16.69 20.78 28.41
N ILE A 154 -15.39 20.57 28.16
CA ILE A 154 -14.64 19.42 28.69
C ILE A 154 -14.61 19.44 30.22
N ILE A 155 -14.42 20.60 30.85
CA ILE A 155 -14.39 20.72 32.31
C ILE A 155 -15.77 20.45 32.91
N LEU A 156 -16.83 20.98 32.31
CA LEU A 156 -18.20 20.74 32.74
C LEU A 156 -18.59 19.26 32.60
N THR A 157 -18.16 18.59 31.52
CA THR A 157 -18.34 17.13 31.36
C THR A 157 -17.62 16.36 32.47
N ASN A 158 -16.39 16.73 32.82
CA ASN A 158 -15.68 16.06 33.91
C ASN A 158 -16.30 16.36 35.27
N LEU A 159 -16.85 17.56 35.49
CA LEU A 159 -17.56 17.89 36.72
C LEU A 159 -18.87 17.10 36.82
N ALA A 160 -19.59 16.96 35.70
CA ALA A 160 -20.77 16.10 35.63
C ALA A 160 -20.43 14.64 36.00
N ARG A 161 -19.26 14.13 35.59
CA ARG A 161 -18.80 12.78 36.00
C ARG A 161 -18.65 12.67 37.51
N VAL A 162 -18.13 13.70 38.17
CA VAL A 162 -18.05 13.73 39.64
C VAL A 162 -19.43 13.65 40.27
N HIS A 163 -20.35 14.53 39.87
CA HIS A 163 -21.72 14.53 40.41
C HIS A 163 -22.47 13.22 40.11
N TYR A 164 -22.25 12.63 38.95
CA TYR A 164 -22.84 11.33 38.61
C TYR A 164 -22.32 10.21 39.51
N SER A 165 -21.01 10.16 39.78
CA SER A 165 -20.39 9.14 40.63
C SER A 165 -20.83 9.22 42.10
N ILE A 166 -21.21 10.39 42.59
CA ILE A 166 -21.77 10.58 43.95
C ILE A 166 -23.30 10.39 44.01
N GLY A 167 -23.94 10.04 42.89
CA GLY A 167 -25.39 9.77 42.81
C GLY A 167 -26.27 10.99 42.53
N GLU A 168 -25.70 12.16 42.27
CA GLU A 168 -26.42 13.39 41.94
C GLU A 168 -26.75 13.47 40.44
N ARG A 169 -27.62 12.56 39.98
CA ARG A 169 -27.91 12.38 38.55
C ARG A 169 -28.48 13.63 37.89
N GLU A 170 -29.40 14.34 38.54
CA GLU A 170 -30.03 15.55 38.01
C GLU A 170 -28.98 16.65 37.78
N ARG A 171 -28.07 16.82 38.75
CA ARG A 171 -26.99 17.81 38.65
C ARG A 171 -26.00 17.45 37.54
N ALA A 172 -25.66 16.18 37.41
CA ALA A 172 -24.83 15.70 36.31
C ALA A 172 -25.48 15.99 34.94
N LEU A 173 -26.79 15.75 34.80
CA LEU A 173 -27.53 16.04 33.57
C LEU A 173 -27.55 17.54 33.21
N GLU A 174 -27.71 18.42 34.19
CA GLU A 174 -27.62 19.87 33.99
C GLU A 174 -26.24 20.28 33.46
N LEU A 175 -25.17 19.75 34.07
CA LEU A 175 -23.80 20.05 33.69
C LEU A 175 -23.44 19.49 32.31
N ILE A 176 -23.93 18.30 31.96
CA ILE A 176 -23.79 17.73 30.61
C ILE A 176 -24.47 18.63 29.57
N TRP A 177 -25.69 19.10 29.87
CA TRP A 177 -26.39 20.00 28.95
C TRP A 177 -25.71 21.36 28.81
N GLU A 178 -25.19 21.93 29.91
CA GLU A 178 -24.37 23.14 29.87
C GLU A 178 -23.10 22.93 29.03
N SER A 179 -22.44 21.78 29.18
CA SER A 179 -21.27 21.39 28.38
C SER A 179 -21.59 21.34 26.88
N LEU A 180 -22.69 20.68 26.49
CA LEU A 180 -23.09 20.56 25.09
C LEU A 180 -23.56 21.89 24.47
N CYS A 181 -24.11 22.80 25.28
CA CYS A 181 -24.39 24.17 24.83
C CYS A 181 -23.11 24.96 24.51
N MET A 182 -21.99 24.63 25.15
CA MET A 182 -20.69 25.28 24.88
C MET A 182 -19.94 24.62 23.72
N ASP A 183 -19.93 23.29 23.70
CA ASP A 183 -19.32 22.50 22.63
C ASP A 183 -20.18 21.26 22.33
N PRO A 184 -21.06 21.36 21.32
CA PRO A 184 -21.98 20.28 20.96
C PRO A 184 -21.29 19.11 20.24
N ASN A 185 -20.01 19.23 19.89
CA ASN A 185 -19.30 18.26 19.06
C ASN A 185 -18.39 17.31 19.86
N GLN A 186 -18.50 17.34 21.19
CA GLN A 186 -17.87 16.37 22.08
C GLN A 186 -18.61 15.02 22.03
N GLU A 187 -18.13 14.09 21.20
CA GLU A 187 -18.77 12.78 20.98
C GLU A 187 -19.09 12.02 22.28
N ALA A 188 -18.12 11.91 23.17
CA ALA A 188 -18.28 11.23 24.46
C ALA A 188 -19.43 11.84 25.29
N THR A 189 -19.47 13.17 25.38
CA THR A 189 -20.50 13.91 26.13
C THR A 189 -21.87 13.76 25.47
N LEU A 190 -21.93 13.85 24.13
CA LEU A 190 -23.15 13.67 23.35
C LEU A 190 -23.76 12.28 23.56
N GLN A 191 -22.95 11.23 23.39
CA GLN A 191 -23.40 9.85 23.61
C GLN A 191 -23.89 9.65 25.05
N TRP A 192 -23.18 10.20 26.03
CA TRP A 192 -23.59 10.12 27.42
C TRP A 192 -24.95 10.76 27.67
N TRP A 193 -25.13 11.97 27.14
CA TRP A 193 -26.37 12.72 27.28
C TRP A 193 -27.56 11.97 26.67
N ILE A 194 -27.38 11.41 25.47
CA ILE A 194 -28.38 10.58 24.81
C ILE A 194 -28.73 9.40 25.72
N ILE A 195 -27.74 8.61 26.16
CA ILE A 195 -27.96 7.41 26.99
C ILE A 195 -28.72 7.75 28.29
N LEU A 196 -28.40 8.88 28.94
CA LEU A 196 -29.07 9.25 30.19
C LEU A 196 -30.50 9.74 30.00
N ASN A 197 -30.87 10.18 28.79
CA ASN A 197 -32.19 10.73 28.47
C ASN A 197 -33.05 9.80 27.59
N SER A 198 -32.47 8.77 26.97
CA SER A 198 -33.16 7.82 26.10
C SER A 198 -33.41 6.48 26.79
N GLU A 199 -34.61 5.92 26.61
CA GLU A 199 -34.84 4.50 26.82
C GLU A 199 -34.44 3.71 25.56
N ALA A 200 -33.80 2.55 25.73
CA ALA A 200 -33.08 1.84 24.66
C ALA A 200 -33.94 1.42 23.44
N GLU A 201 -35.27 1.44 23.56
CA GLU A 201 -36.20 0.99 22.51
C GLU A 201 -37.11 2.11 21.96
N ASP A 202 -37.09 3.33 22.52
CA ASP A 202 -37.97 4.42 22.06
C ASP A 202 -37.31 5.26 20.95
N LYS A 203 -37.54 4.83 19.70
CA LYS A 203 -37.07 5.53 18.49
C LYS A 203 -37.62 6.95 18.35
N LYS A 204 -38.80 7.27 18.90
CA LYS A 204 -39.40 8.60 18.80
C LYS A 204 -38.74 9.55 19.77
N GLN A 205 -38.55 9.11 21.01
CA GLN A 205 -37.80 9.87 22.02
C GLN A 205 -36.36 10.13 21.55
N TYR A 206 -35.71 9.13 20.97
CA TYR A 206 -34.36 9.30 20.40
C TYR A 206 -34.32 10.39 19.32
N LEU A 207 -35.27 10.39 18.38
CA LEU A 207 -35.37 11.43 17.36
C LEU A 207 -35.63 12.82 17.96
N ASP A 208 -36.50 12.91 18.97
CA ASP A 208 -36.79 14.18 19.66
C ASP A 208 -35.55 14.73 20.39
N LEU A 209 -34.72 13.84 20.97
CA LEU A 209 -33.44 14.23 21.57
C LEU A 209 -32.46 14.75 20.52
N LEU A 210 -32.30 14.07 19.38
CA LEU A 210 -31.45 14.52 18.28
C LEU A 210 -31.89 15.89 17.75
N LYS A 211 -33.20 16.09 17.55
CA LYS A 211 -33.75 17.40 17.17
C LYS A 211 -33.49 18.50 18.19
N LYS A 212 -33.55 18.17 19.48
CA LYS A 212 -33.24 19.12 20.55
C LYS A 212 -31.77 19.57 20.52
N ILE A 213 -30.84 18.64 20.34
CA ILE A 213 -29.40 18.97 20.38
C ILE A 213 -28.89 19.61 19.07
N THR A 214 -29.49 19.27 17.93
CA THR A 214 -29.17 19.90 16.63
C THR A 214 -29.61 21.36 16.51
N ALA A 215 -30.44 21.84 17.45
CA ALA A 215 -30.82 23.25 17.55
C ALA A 215 -29.71 24.14 18.15
N ILE A 216 -28.62 23.55 18.65
CA ILE A 216 -27.46 24.29 19.17
C ILE A 216 -26.60 24.77 17.97
N ASN A 217 -26.20 26.03 17.99
CA ASN A 217 -25.36 26.58 16.91
C ASN A 217 -24.02 25.84 16.82
N GLY A 218 -23.58 25.50 15.60
CA GLY A 218 -22.31 24.81 15.36
C GLY A 218 -22.31 23.30 15.64
N SER A 219 -23.47 22.69 15.87
CA SER A 219 -23.62 21.26 16.21
C SER A 219 -23.49 20.31 15.01
N TRP A 220 -22.35 20.30 14.32
CA TRP A 220 -22.15 19.42 13.17
C TRP A 220 -22.22 17.93 13.55
N LEU A 221 -21.67 17.51 14.70
CA LEU A 221 -21.68 16.11 15.10
C LEU A 221 -23.09 15.60 15.44
N PRO A 222 -23.91 16.32 16.23
CA PRO A 222 -25.32 15.98 16.39
C PRO A 222 -26.12 15.91 15.07
N GLN A 223 -25.80 16.76 14.10
CA GLN A 223 -26.43 16.72 12.78
C GLN A 223 -26.06 15.42 12.03
N LEU A 224 -24.81 14.95 12.13
CA LEU A 224 -24.40 13.65 11.58
C LEU A 224 -25.17 12.48 12.22
N TYR A 225 -25.42 12.53 13.55
CA TYR A 225 -26.24 11.51 14.22
C TYR A 225 -27.69 11.51 13.73
N LEU A 226 -28.26 12.70 13.46
CA LEU A 226 -29.60 12.84 12.89
C LEU A 226 -29.67 12.32 11.45
N ALA A 227 -28.69 12.65 10.61
CA ALA A 227 -28.62 12.14 9.25
C ALA A 227 -28.48 10.61 9.22
N ARG A 228 -27.63 10.04 10.09
CA ARG A 228 -27.49 8.58 10.23
C ARG A 228 -28.79 7.91 10.64
N TYR A 229 -29.55 8.51 11.58
CA TYR A 229 -30.87 8.00 11.94
C TYR A 229 -31.81 7.94 10.73
N TYR A 230 -31.81 8.97 9.87
CA TYR A 230 -32.61 8.97 8.64
C TYR A 230 -32.15 7.89 7.66
N LEU A 231 -30.84 7.72 7.46
CA LEU A 231 -30.29 6.65 6.62
C LEU A 231 -30.67 5.25 7.12
N GLU A 232 -30.64 5.00 8.44
CA GLU A 232 -31.09 3.74 9.04
C GLU A 232 -32.57 3.43 8.75
N GLN A 233 -33.40 4.46 8.52
CA GLN A 233 -34.79 4.30 8.09
C GLN A 233 -34.94 4.27 6.55
N ARG A 234 -33.83 4.29 5.81
CA ARG A 234 -33.77 4.44 4.34
C ARG A 234 -34.43 5.71 3.83
N ASP A 235 -34.39 6.78 4.61
CA ASP A 235 -34.93 8.10 4.27
C ASP A 235 -33.82 9.04 3.81
N LEU A 236 -33.35 8.83 2.57
CA LEU A 236 -32.32 9.67 1.97
C LEU A 236 -32.78 11.12 1.81
N GLU A 237 -34.06 11.33 1.48
CA GLU A 237 -34.65 12.67 1.28
C GLU A 237 -34.50 13.55 2.51
N SER A 238 -34.63 12.98 3.71
CA SER A 238 -34.38 13.71 4.97
C SER A 238 -32.90 13.78 5.33
N ALA A 239 -32.10 12.75 5.02
CA ALA A 239 -30.67 12.71 5.38
C ALA A 239 -29.82 13.69 4.56
N LYS A 240 -30.04 13.76 3.24
CA LYS A 240 -29.20 14.51 2.31
C LYS A 240 -29.11 16.00 2.63
N PRO A 241 -30.21 16.73 2.89
CA PRO A 241 -30.13 18.15 3.26
C PRO A 241 -29.34 18.39 4.56
N VAL A 242 -29.38 17.44 5.50
CA VAL A 242 -28.61 17.52 6.75
C VAL A 242 -27.11 17.39 6.46
N TYR A 243 -26.71 16.43 5.63
CA TYR A 243 -25.32 16.29 5.22
C TYR A 243 -24.81 17.49 4.42
N GLU A 244 -25.59 18.01 3.47
CA GLU A 244 -25.24 19.22 2.70
C GLU A 244 -25.03 20.43 3.61
N TYR A 245 -25.89 20.60 4.62
CA TYR A 245 -25.73 21.65 5.63
C TYR A 245 -24.42 21.49 6.42
N VAL A 246 -24.14 20.27 6.91
CA VAL A 246 -22.89 19.98 7.65
C VAL A 246 -21.67 20.25 6.77
N LEU A 247 -21.67 19.78 5.52
CA LEU A 247 -20.58 20.02 4.58
C LEU A 247 -20.39 21.52 4.29
N SER A 248 -21.46 22.29 4.17
CA SER A 248 -21.37 23.74 3.92
C SER A 248 -20.78 24.55 5.08
N THR A 249 -20.80 23.99 6.30
CA THR A 249 -20.40 24.70 7.53
C THR A 249 -19.15 24.13 8.19
N ALA A 250 -18.82 22.86 7.93
CA ALA A 250 -17.81 22.09 8.65
C ALA A 250 -17.08 21.06 7.77
N ALA A 251 -17.04 21.21 6.43
CA ALA A 251 -16.32 20.24 5.57
C ALA A 251 -14.84 20.06 5.93
N ASP A 252 -14.15 21.15 6.29
CA ASP A 252 -12.74 21.15 6.67
C ASP A 252 -12.49 20.56 8.09
N GLU A 253 -13.54 20.23 8.85
CA GLU A 253 -13.38 19.48 10.11
C GLU A 253 -13.00 18.03 9.78
N LEU A 254 -11.81 17.60 10.22
CA LEU A 254 -11.16 16.35 9.79
C LEU A 254 -12.07 15.11 9.67
N PRO A 255 -12.96 14.78 10.64
CA PRO A 255 -13.77 13.57 10.53
C PRO A 255 -15.01 13.72 9.65
N VAL A 256 -15.43 14.94 9.27
CA VAL A 256 -16.75 15.17 8.67
C VAL A 256 -16.89 14.48 7.31
N LEU A 257 -15.99 14.73 6.36
CA LEU A 257 -16.07 14.09 5.05
C LEU A 257 -15.91 12.57 5.13
N TYR A 258 -15.07 12.07 6.05
CA TYR A 258 -14.91 10.64 6.28
C TYR A 258 -16.21 10.01 6.80
N ILE A 259 -16.84 10.61 7.81
CA ILE A 259 -18.10 10.10 8.37
C ILE A 259 -19.22 10.12 7.32
N ILE A 260 -19.38 11.24 6.59
CA ILE A 260 -20.47 11.37 5.60
C ILE A 260 -20.29 10.36 4.46
N SER A 261 -19.08 10.28 3.89
CA SER A 261 -18.81 9.31 2.82
C SER A 261 -18.97 7.85 3.29
N GLY A 262 -18.56 7.55 4.53
CA GLY A 262 -18.73 6.23 5.14
C GLY A 262 -20.20 5.88 5.41
N ASP A 263 -20.98 6.81 5.97
CA ASP A 263 -22.40 6.63 6.24
C ASP A 263 -23.20 6.35 4.95
N LEU A 264 -22.95 7.14 3.90
CA LEU A 264 -23.58 6.95 2.59
C LEU A 264 -23.19 5.61 1.96
N GLY A 265 -21.90 5.27 1.97
CA GLY A 265 -21.39 4.03 1.40
C GLY A 265 -21.95 2.78 2.08
N ASN A 266 -21.98 2.78 3.41
CA ASN A 266 -22.55 1.67 4.21
C ASN A 266 -24.05 1.45 3.96
N ASN A 267 -24.76 2.48 3.47
CA ASN A 267 -26.18 2.40 3.13
C ASN A 267 -26.45 2.27 1.63
N GLY A 268 -25.41 2.18 0.79
CA GLY A 268 -25.54 1.97 -0.66
C GLY A 268 -25.87 3.22 -1.48
N TYR A 269 -25.73 4.42 -0.90
CA TYR A 269 -25.97 5.71 -1.56
C TYR A 269 -24.70 6.22 -2.23
N ILE A 270 -24.27 5.51 -3.28
CA ILE A 270 -22.96 5.67 -3.90
C ILE A 270 -22.89 6.93 -4.77
N ASP A 271 -23.95 7.22 -5.50
CA ASP A 271 -24.05 8.41 -6.35
C ASP A 271 -23.96 9.68 -5.48
N GLU A 272 -24.54 9.65 -4.28
CA GLU A 272 -24.48 10.76 -3.34
C GLU A 272 -23.06 11.04 -2.83
N ILE A 273 -22.22 10.02 -2.65
CA ILE A 273 -20.80 10.24 -2.30
C ILE A 273 -20.13 11.10 -3.38
N ILE A 274 -20.41 10.81 -4.65
CA ILE A 274 -19.86 11.54 -5.79
C ILE A 274 -20.45 12.94 -5.88
N ASP A 275 -21.75 13.09 -5.65
CA ASP A 275 -22.45 14.37 -5.82
C ASP A 275 -22.09 15.38 -4.73
N ILE A 276 -22.02 14.95 -3.46
CA ILE A 276 -21.88 15.88 -2.33
C ILE A 276 -20.51 15.84 -1.63
N ALA A 277 -19.81 14.70 -1.60
CA ALA A 277 -18.53 14.59 -0.91
C ALA A 277 -17.33 14.84 -1.84
N ALA A 278 -17.32 14.23 -3.03
CA ALA A 278 -16.19 14.32 -3.96
C ALA A 278 -15.79 15.76 -4.37
N PRO A 279 -16.73 16.71 -4.63
CA PRO A 279 -16.38 18.08 -5.03
C PRO A 279 -15.69 18.89 -3.93
N LEU A 280 -15.84 18.47 -2.67
CA LEU A 280 -15.28 19.13 -1.49
C LEU A 280 -13.97 18.50 -1.02
N TYR A 281 -13.66 17.29 -1.49
CA TYR A 281 -12.46 16.58 -1.07
C TYR A 281 -11.19 17.28 -1.54
N ASP A 282 -10.30 17.49 -0.59
CA ASP A 282 -8.99 18.13 -0.74
C ASP A 282 -7.96 17.25 -0.02
N VAL A 283 -7.00 16.73 -0.77
CA VAL A 283 -5.98 15.79 -0.31
C VAL A 283 -5.03 16.38 0.74
N ASP A 284 -4.88 17.70 0.78
CA ASP A 284 -3.97 18.39 1.71
C ASP A 284 -4.66 18.74 3.03
N LYS A 285 -6.00 18.74 3.05
CA LYS A 285 -6.80 19.14 4.22
C LYS A 285 -7.52 17.99 4.90
N HIS A 286 -8.01 17.03 4.11
CA HIS A 286 -8.98 16.05 4.58
C HIS A 286 -8.35 14.68 4.81
N ASP A 287 -9.03 13.87 5.61
CA ASP A 287 -8.60 12.50 5.91
C ASP A 287 -8.50 11.64 4.64
N VAL A 288 -7.44 10.86 4.54
CA VAL A 288 -7.16 9.98 3.39
C VAL A 288 -8.28 8.95 3.17
N MET A 289 -8.96 8.52 4.24
CA MET A 289 -10.05 7.54 4.19
C MET A 289 -11.27 8.09 3.45
N ALA A 290 -11.55 9.40 3.51
CA ALA A 290 -12.61 10.00 2.70
C ALA A 290 -12.27 9.89 1.19
N GLY A 291 -11.01 10.12 0.82
CA GLY A 291 -10.52 9.93 -0.55
C GLY A 291 -10.67 8.49 -1.03
N LEU A 292 -10.36 7.51 -0.17
CA LEU A 292 -10.56 6.08 -0.48
C LEU A 292 -12.04 5.74 -0.69
N ASN A 293 -12.94 6.25 0.16
CA ASN A 293 -14.38 6.06 -0.02
C ASN A 293 -14.87 6.62 -1.38
N ILE A 294 -14.37 7.80 -1.77
CA ILE A 294 -14.70 8.42 -3.07
C ILE A 294 -14.14 7.57 -4.23
N LEU A 295 -12.92 7.07 -4.13
CA LEU A 295 -12.34 6.19 -5.16
C LEU A 295 -13.15 4.90 -5.33
N HIS A 296 -13.61 4.29 -4.23
CA HIS A 296 -14.49 3.14 -4.30
C HIS A 296 -15.85 3.48 -4.94
N ALA A 297 -16.40 4.67 -4.66
CA ALA A 297 -17.61 5.14 -5.33
C ALA A 297 -17.40 5.27 -6.84
N TYR A 298 -16.27 5.84 -7.29
CA TYR A 298 -15.92 5.92 -8.71
C TYR A 298 -15.74 4.55 -9.37
N ILE A 299 -15.18 3.56 -8.68
CA ILE A 299 -15.11 2.17 -9.19
C ILE A 299 -16.51 1.62 -9.44
N GLN A 300 -17.41 1.77 -8.46
CA GLN A 300 -18.77 1.23 -8.54
C GLN A 300 -19.62 1.92 -9.62
N THR A 301 -19.44 3.22 -9.81
CA THR A 301 -20.12 3.99 -10.89
C THR A 301 -19.36 3.96 -12.22
N ARG A 302 -18.23 3.22 -12.28
CA ARG A 302 -17.35 3.10 -13.46
C ARG A 302 -16.77 4.43 -13.96
N ASN A 303 -16.71 5.44 -13.09
CA ASN A 303 -16.11 6.74 -13.42
C ASN A 303 -14.58 6.70 -13.32
N TYR A 304 -13.94 6.07 -14.31
CA TYR A 304 -12.49 5.83 -14.30
C TYR A 304 -11.63 7.07 -14.53
N ILE A 305 -12.18 8.12 -15.17
CA ILE A 305 -11.42 9.35 -15.47
C ILE A 305 -11.16 10.11 -14.17
N GLU A 306 -12.22 10.44 -13.43
CA GLU A 306 -12.14 11.13 -12.15
C GLU A 306 -11.44 10.27 -11.10
N GLY A 307 -11.68 8.95 -11.13
CA GLY A 307 -10.97 7.98 -10.30
C GLY A 307 -9.45 8.03 -10.47
N GLN A 308 -8.95 7.95 -11.71
CA GLN A 308 -7.51 8.04 -11.97
C GLN A 308 -6.93 9.42 -11.61
N MET A 309 -7.68 10.50 -11.86
CA MET A 309 -7.24 11.84 -11.43
C MET A 309 -7.07 11.94 -9.92
N LEU A 310 -7.98 11.36 -9.14
CA LEU A 310 -7.91 11.35 -7.69
C LEU A 310 -6.78 10.44 -7.18
N VAL A 311 -6.58 9.25 -7.75
CA VAL A 311 -5.42 8.39 -7.45
C VAL A 311 -4.12 9.16 -7.66
N ASN A 312 -3.97 9.87 -8.79
CA ASN A 312 -2.77 10.66 -9.08
C ASN A 312 -2.51 11.76 -8.04
N LYS A 313 -3.56 12.41 -7.53
CA LYS A 313 -3.43 13.41 -6.46
C LYS A 313 -3.00 12.76 -5.15
N MET A 314 -3.62 11.65 -4.75
CA MET A 314 -3.32 10.95 -3.50
C MET A 314 -1.92 10.31 -3.50
N MET A 315 -1.47 9.75 -4.63
CA MET A 315 -0.13 9.17 -4.78
C MET A 315 0.99 10.20 -4.55
N LYS A 316 0.75 11.48 -4.91
CA LYS A 316 1.72 12.57 -4.71
C LYS A 316 1.95 12.93 -3.25
N LEU A 317 1.05 12.56 -2.35
CA LEU A 317 1.23 12.76 -0.91
C LEU A 317 2.35 11.89 -0.32
N GLY A 318 2.82 10.87 -1.07
CA GLY A 318 3.91 10.00 -0.62
C GLY A 318 3.56 9.11 0.59
N ARG A 319 2.27 8.92 0.89
CA ARG A 319 1.77 8.17 2.04
C ARG A 319 2.02 6.66 1.91
N PRO A 320 2.92 6.05 2.70
CA PRO A 320 3.25 4.63 2.56
C PRO A 320 2.10 3.70 2.94
N ASP A 321 1.30 4.09 3.93
CA ASP A 321 0.20 3.32 4.51
C ASP A 321 -0.95 3.03 3.54
N VAL A 322 -1.16 3.89 2.53
CA VAL A 322 -2.23 3.72 1.52
C VAL A 322 -1.72 3.40 0.12
N ARG A 323 -0.39 3.41 -0.11
CA ARG A 323 0.20 3.25 -1.44
C ARG A 323 -0.24 1.96 -2.15
N ALA A 324 -0.23 0.83 -1.43
CA ALA A 324 -0.62 -0.46 -2.01
C ALA A 324 -2.08 -0.47 -2.47
N VAL A 325 -2.97 0.14 -1.67
CA VAL A 325 -4.40 0.26 -1.99
C VAL A 325 -4.59 1.15 -3.22
N LEU A 326 -3.89 2.29 -3.29
CA LEU A 326 -3.95 3.20 -4.45
C LEU A 326 -3.43 2.55 -5.74
N LEU A 327 -2.37 1.72 -5.67
CA LEU A 327 -1.89 0.94 -6.80
C LEU A 327 -2.95 -0.06 -7.29
N LYS A 328 -3.64 -0.72 -6.36
CA LYS A 328 -4.71 -1.66 -6.71
C LYS A 328 -5.90 -0.94 -7.37
N LEU A 329 -6.34 0.17 -6.80
CA LEU A 329 -7.43 0.98 -7.37
C LEU A 329 -7.06 1.53 -8.76
N SER A 330 -5.81 1.97 -8.95
CA SER A 330 -5.29 2.38 -10.26
C SER A 330 -5.43 1.28 -11.31
N GLU A 331 -5.18 0.03 -10.94
CA GLU A 331 -5.32 -1.14 -11.82
C GLU A 331 -6.80 -1.40 -12.13
N ASP A 332 -7.67 -1.35 -11.11
CA ASP A 332 -9.10 -1.57 -11.28
C ASP A 332 -9.73 -0.55 -12.24
N PHE A 333 -9.30 0.71 -12.21
CA PHE A 333 -9.72 1.72 -13.19
C PHE A 333 -9.24 1.44 -14.62
N GLU A 334 -8.02 0.94 -14.81
CA GLU A 334 -7.55 0.51 -16.13
C GLU A 334 -8.36 -0.69 -16.66
N ILE A 335 -8.76 -1.63 -15.79
CA ILE A 335 -9.64 -2.74 -16.15
C ILE A 335 -11.01 -2.22 -16.62
N ILE A 336 -11.59 -1.25 -15.91
CA ILE A 336 -12.86 -0.62 -16.30
C ILE A 336 -12.73 0.03 -17.69
N LYS A 337 -11.72 0.88 -17.87
CA LYS A 337 -11.40 1.53 -19.16
C LYS A 337 -11.26 0.51 -20.29
N LYS A 338 -10.62 -0.64 -20.04
CA LYS A 338 -10.48 -1.74 -21.01
C LYS A 338 -11.82 -2.33 -21.42
N SER A 339 -12.66 -2.63 -20.44
CA SER A 339 -13.96 -3.24 -20.68
C SER A 339 -14.88 -2.33 -21.51
N ASP A 340 -14.80 -1.01 -21.31
CA ASP A 340 -15.57 -0.04 -22.08
C ASP A 340 -15.03 0.12 -23.51
N SER A 341 -13.71 0.02 -23.70
CA SER A 341 -13.06 0.13 -25.02
C SER A 341 -13.30 -1.10 -25.91
N LYS A 342 -13.48 -2.30 -25.36
CA LYS A 342 -13.79 -3.51 -26.14
C LYS A 342 -15.17 -3.49 -26.83
N ASN A 343 -16.07 -2.61 -26.41
CA ASN A 343 -17.39 -2.47 -27.02
C ASN A 343 -17.39 -1.60 -28.29
N SER A 344 -16.28 -0.96 -28.64
CA SER A 344 -16.10 -0.32 -29.95
C SER A 344 -15.44 -1.30 -30.93
N ASN A 345 -16.24 -1.94 -31.78
CA ASN A 345 -15.78 -2.75 -32.90
C ASN A 345 -14.89 -1.91 -33.85
N THR A 346 -13.59 -2.19 -33.89
CA THR A 346 -12.70 -1.65 -34.93
C THR A 346 -12.33 -2.74 -35.93
N ASN A 347 -13.01 -2.71 -37.08
CA ASN A 347 -12.57 -3.34 -38.34
C ASN A 347 -11.37 -2.58 -38.93
N GLU A 348 -10.30 -2.39 -38.14
CA GLU A 348 -9.07 -1.77 -38.62
C GLU A 348 -8.18 -2.82 -39.32
N LYS A 349 -7.58 -2.41 -40.44
CA LYS A 349 -6.65 -3.24 -41.20
C LYS A 349 -5.38 -3.43 -40.38
N ILE A 350 -5.12 -4.66 -39.93
CA ILE A 350 -3.95 -5.02 -39.12
C ILE A 350 -2.68 -4.92 -39.98
N GLU A 351 -1.76 -4.04 -39.61
CA GLU A 351 -0.43 -3.90 -40.21
C GLU A 351 0.61 -4.54 -39.27
N TYR A 352 1.37 -5.51 -39.77
CA TYR A 352 2.44 -6.17 -39.02
C TYR A 352 3.80 -5.56 -39.36
N GLU A 353 4.64 -5.39 -38.35
CA GLU A 353 6.01 -4.90 -38.46
C GLU A 353 6.95 -5.79 -37.65
N LEU A 354 8.22 -5.86 -38.04
CA LEU A 354 9.25 -6.57 -37.30
C LEU A 354 10.18 -5.55 -36.64
N VAL A 355 10.13 -5.46 -35.31
CA VAL A 355 11.05 -4.63 -34.53
C VAL A 355 12.28 -5.45 -34.18
N VAL A 356 13.45 -4.85 -34.32
CA VAL A 356 14.74 -5.46 -33.98
C VAL A 356 15.39 -4.70 -32.85
N THR A 357 15.83 -5.41 -31.82
CA THR A 357 16.67 -4.87 -30.75
C THR A 357 18.01 -5.60 -30.71
N ASP A 358 19.08 -4.90 -30.46
CA ASP A 358 20.46 -5.40 -30.48
C ASP A 358 21.21 -5.20 -29.16
N LYS A 359 20.55 -4.56 -28.18
CA LYS A 359 21.02 -4.34 -26.82
C LYS A 359 19.97 -4.80 -25.81
N PRO A 360 20.35 -5.05 -24.54
CA PRO A 360 19.39 -5.36 -23.48
C PRO A 360 18.31 -4.29 -23.39
N ILE A 361 17.07 -4.65 -23.11
CA ILE A 361 15.94 -3.73 -23.31
C ILE A 361 15.96 -2.50 -22.40
N TRP A 362 16.63 -2.58 -21.24
CA TRP A 362 16.87 -1.44 -20.36
C TRP A 362 17.87 -0.43 -20.94
N TYR A 363 18.63 -0.76 -21.99
CA TYR A 363 19.52 0.19 -22.68
C TYR A 363 18.74 1.36 -23.29
N TYR A 364 17.56 1.07 -23.86
CA TYR A 364 16.78 2.01 -24.67
C TYR A 364 16.02 3.12 -23.89
N GLY A 365 16.32 3.33 -22.61
CA GLY A 365 15.85 4.50 -21.84
C GLY A 365 16.96 5.46 -21.41
N LEU A 366 18.22 5.07 -21.62
CA LEU A 366 19.38 5.66 -20.93
C LEU A 366 20.29 6.49 -21.84
N LYS A 367 19.82 6.86 -23.04
CA LYS A 367 20.56 7.70 -24.02
C LYS A 367 21.95 7.16 -24.37
N SER A 368 22.01 5.88 -24.79
CA SER A 368 23.23 5.19 -25.24
C SER A 368 24.31 5.03 -24.17
N PRO A 369 24.04 4.28 -23.08
CA PRO A 369 24.98 4.07 -21.99
C PRO A 369 26.04 3.00 -22.33
N GLU A 370 26.91 3.25 -23.31
CA GLU A 370 27.94 2.27 -23.76
C GLU A 370 28.83 1.75 -22.62
N TRP A 371 29.02 2.56 -21.58
CA TRP A 371 29.80 2.20 -20.40
C TRP A 371 29.17 1.09 -19.54
N LEU A 372 27.87 0.79 -19.73
CA LEU A 372 27.18 -0.35 -19.12
C LEU A 372 27.42 -1.66 -19.89
N LEU A 373 27.92 -1.61 -21.12
CA LEU A 373 28.14 -2.79 -21.94
C LEU A 373 29.57 -3.36 -21.72
N PRO A 374 29.78 -4.67 -21.96
CA PRO A 374 31.13 -5.23 -22.04
C PRO A 374 31.99 -4.52 -23.10
N LYS A 375 33.30 -4.43 -22.88
CA LYS A 375 34.22 -3.71 -23.79
C LYS A 375 34.59 -4.53 -25.04
N ASP A 376 34.79 -5.84 -24.89
CA ASP A 376 35.34 -6.72 -25.93
C ASP A 376 34.23 -7.55 -26.59
N LEU A 377 33.24 -6.86 -27.16
CA LEU A 377 32.08 -7.49 -27.79
C LEU A 377 32.44 -8.19 -29.11
N LYS A 378 32.05 -9.46 -29.20
CA LYS A 378 32.11 -10.30 -30.40
C LYS A 378 30.86 -10.06 -31.24
N LYS A 379 31.06 -9.67 -32.49
CA LYS A 379 29.98 -9.46 -33.47
C LYS A 379 29.64 -10.77 -34.13
N GLU A 380 28.68 -11.46 -33.54
CA GLU A 380 28.18 -12.73 -34.03
C GLU A 380 26.82 -12.48 -34.68
N ASN A 381 26.53 -13.21 -35.76
CA ASN A 381 25.23 -13.08 -36.45
C ASN A 381 24.18 -13.97 -35.78
N ILE A 382 23.96 -13.78 -34.48
CA ILE A 382 23.00 -14.54 -33.68
C ILE A 382 21.71 -13.73 -33.60
N GLY A 383 20.58 -14.39 -33.83
CA GLY A 383 19.27 -13.80 -33.63
C GLY A 383 18.39 -14.63 -32.72
N PHE A 384 17.58 -13.97 -31.91
CA PHE A 384 16.45 -14.54 -31.20
C PHE A 384 15.16 -14.12 -31.91
N LEU A 385 14.24 -15.04 -32.14
CA LEU A 385 12.87 -14.74 -32.56
C LEU A 385 11.93 -15.04 -31.41
N SER A 386 10.97 -14.14 -31.15
CA SER A 386 9.95 -14.31 -30.10
C SER A 386 9.34 -15.71 -30.13
N PHE A 387 9.27 -16.35 -28.96
CA PHE A 387 8.80 -17.72 -28.84
C PHE A 387 7.29 -17.82 -29.16
N ALA A 388 6.81 -19.01 -29.44
CA ALA A 388 5.38 -19.30 -29.56
C ALA A 388 4.77 -19.63 -28.19
N ASP A 389 3.52 -19.26 -27.97
CA ASP A 389 2.73 -19.70 -26.82
C ASP A 389 1.82 -20.86 -27.22
N LEU A 390 2.02 -22.03 -26.62
CA LEU A 390 1.27 -23.25 -26.90
C LEU A 390 0.38 -23.69 -25.72
N THR A 391 0.14 -22.81 -24.75
CA THR A 391 -0.66 -23.08 -23.55
C THR A 391 -2.09 -23.47 -23.90
N ASP A 392 -2.76 -22.63 -24.69
CA ASP A 392 -4.10 -22.90 -25.25
C ASP A 392 -3.96 -23.14 -26.76
N LYS A 393 -3.82 -24.40 -27.17
CA LYS A 393 -3.64 -24.75 -28.59
C LYS A 393 -4.88 -24.36 -29.41
N THR A 394 -4.76 -23.31 -30.22
CA THR A 394 -5.74 -22.95 -31.25
C THR A 394 -5.17 -23.21 -32.65
N GLU A 395 -5.95 -23.75 -33.58
CA GLU A 395 -5.51 -24.01 -34.98
C GLU A 395 -5.18 -22.74 -35.80
N LYS A 396 -5.45 -21.54 -35.27
CA LYS A 396 -5.22 -20.27 -35.97
C LYS A 396 -3.94 -19.57 -35.51
N VAL A 397 -3.05 -19.33 -36.46
CA VAL A 397 -1.73 -18.68 -36.29
C VAL A 397 -1.84 -17.15 -36.05
N THR A 398 -3.03 -16.57 -36.17
CA THR A 398 -3.24 -15.11 -36.26
C THR A 398 -4.48 -14.63 -35.49
N GLU A 399 -4.65 -15.08 -34.24
CA GLU A 399 -5.53 -14.35 -33.33
C GLU A 399 -4.71 -13.24 -32.65
N LEU A 400 -5.17 -12.00 -32.85
CA LEU A 400 -4.60 -10.82 -32.23
C LEU A 400 -4.93 -10.87 -30.73
N GLN A 401 -4.13 -11.62 -29.97
CA GLN A 401 -4.29 -11.73 -28.53
C GLN A 401 -3.63 -10.51 -27.89
N LEU A 402 -4.43 -9.73 -27.15
CA LEU A 402 -3.94 -8.69 -26.26
C LEU A 402 -2.98 -9.32 -25.25
N GLU A 403 -1.92 -8.60 -24.88
CA GLU A 403 -0.90 -9.05 -23.94
C GLU A 403 -1.51 -9.62 -22.65
N ASP A 404 -1.26 -10.91 -22.40
CA ASP A 404 -1.48 -11.62 -21.13
C ASP A 404 -0.13 -12.08 -20.56
N GLU A 405 -0.13 -12.62 -19.33
CA GLU A 405 1.13 -12.99 -18.65
C GLU A 405 1.94 -14.01 -19.46
N THR A 406 1.29 -15.05 -19.97
CA THR A 406 1.93 -16.08 -20.80
C THR A 406 2.44 -15.51 -22.10
N GLY A 407 1.64 -14.69 -22.79
CA GLY A 407 2.04 -13.94 -23.98
C GLY A 407 3.30 -13.13 -23.68
N ARG A 408 3.36 -12.36 -22.59
CA ARG A 408 4.56 -11.60 -22.24
C ARG A 408 5.82 -12.49 -22.17
N MET A 409 5.71 -13.68 -21.58
CA MET A 409 6.85 -14.58 -21.40
C MET A 409 7.51 -15.04 -22.70
N THR A 410 6.77 -15.13 -23.82
CA THR A 410 7.40 -15.56 -25.08
C THR A 410 8.41 -14.54 -25.63
N ARG A 411 8.38 -13.29 -25.14
CA ARG A 411 9.40 -12.26 -25.41
C ARG A 411 10.37 -12.08 -24.25
N SER A 412 9.90 -12.20 -23.01
CA SER A 412 10.74 -12.05 -21.81
C SER A 412 11.89 -13.06 -21.75
N ILE A 413 11.64 -14.32 -22.11
CA ILE A 413 12.68 -15.35 -22.14
C ILE A 413 13.78 -15.00 -23.14
N PRO A 414 13.50 -14.76 -24.44
CA PRO A 414 14.56 -14.41 -25.37
C PRO A 414 15.25 -13.06 -25.05
N LEU A 415 14.55 -12.10 -24.42
CA LEU A 415 15.18 -10.89 -23.87
C LEU A 415 16.21 -11.21 -22.79
N MET A 416 15.88 -12.09 -21.84
CA MET A 416 16.81 -12.56 -20.81
C MET A 416 18.01 -13.28 -21.44
N LEU A 417 17.76 -14.15 -22.42
CA LEU A 417 18.84 -14.89 -23.10
C LEU A 417 19.79 -13.94 -23.84
N GLN A 418 19.27 -12.91 -24.51
CA GLN A 418 20.08 -11.85 -25.12
C GLN A 418 20.96 -11.15 -24.09
N GLU A 419 20.40 -10.80 -22.93
CA GLU A 419 21.14 -10.15 -21.84
C GLU A 419 22.23 -11.06 -21.26
N VAL A 420 21.92 -12.32 -20.95
CA VAL A 420 22.89 -13.29 -20.43
C VAL A 420 23.99 -13.57 -21.44
N LEU A 421 23.65 -13.72 -22.72
CA LEU A 421 24.63 -13.96 -23.79
C LEU A 421 25.58 -12.76 -23.95
N LEU A 422 25.06 -11.54 -23.86
CA LEU A 422 25.88 -10.34 -23.90
C LEU A 422 26.91 -10.31 -22.76
N PHE A 423 26.49 -10.55 -21.51
CA PHE A 423 27.38 -10.36 -20.36
C PHE A 423 28.25 -11.58 -20.02
N LYS A 424 27.76 -12.81 -20.24
CA LYS A 424 28.50 -14.04 -19.91
C LYS A 424 29.32 -14.61 -21.06
N PHE A 425 29.15 -14.10 -22.28
CA PHE A 425 29.89 -14.58 -23.46
C PHE A 425 30.46 -13.44 -24.32
N ASN A 426 30.23 -12.18 -23.93
CA ASN A 426 30.58 -10.99 -24.71
C ASN A 426 30.07 -11.05 -26.16
N ALA A 427 28.93 -11.71 -26.41
CA ALA A 427 28.42 -11.91 -27.76
C ALA A 427 27.21 -11.00 -28.02
N GLU A 428 27.28 -10.18 -29.07
CA GLU A 428 26.13 -9.41 -29.54
C GLU A 428 25.11 -10.33 -30.20
N SER A 429 23.83 -10.01 -30.02
CA SER A 429 22.73 -10.74 -30.67
C SER A 429 21.55 -9.82 -30.92
N LYS A 430 20.75 -10.15 -31.94
CA LYS A 430 19.53 -9.42 -32.29
C LYS A 430 18.32 -10.13 -31.72
N LEU A 431 17.33 -9.42 -31.20
CA LEU A 431 16.00 -9.96 -30.91
C LEU A 431 15.01 -9.39 -31.93
N LEU A 432 14.34 -10.30 -32.63
CA LEU A 432 13.31 -10.07 -33.62
C LEU A 432 11.94 -10.20 -32.94
N VAL A 433 11.21 -9.09 -32.86
CA VAL A 433 9.89 -9.00 -32.22
C VAL A 433 8.85 -8.63 -33.27
N PRO A 434 8.01 -9.57 -33.71
CA PRO A 434 6.83 -9.26 -34.50
C PRO A 434 5.87 -8.41 -33.68
N ILE A 435 5.43 -7.28 -34.24
CA ILE A 435 4.44 -6.39 -33.63
C ILE A 435 3.28 -6.17 -34.58
N VAL A 436 2.12 -5.84 -34.01
CA VAL A 436 1.05 -5.15 -34.71
C VAL A 436 1.24 -3.67 -34.47
N LYS A 437 1.43 -2.91 -35.55
CA LYS A 437 1.66 -1.48 -35.50
C LYS A 437 0.56 -0.77 -34.71
N ASP A 438 0.95 0.24 -33.94
CA ASP A 438 0.12 1.01 -33.00
C ASP A 438 -0.42 0.20 -31.80
N ILE A 439 -0.45 -1.13 -31.85
CA ILE A 439 -1.09 -1.97 -30.84
C ILE A 439 -0.08 -2.59 -29.87
N GLY A 440 0.90 -3.34 -30.36
CA GLY A 440 1.84 -4.04 -29.48
C GLY A 440 2.43 -5.34 -30.07
N PRO A 441 3.19 -6.09 -29.26
CA PRO A 441 3.76 -7.37 -29.67
C PRO A 441 2.71 -8.37 -30.14
N ALA A 442 2.99 -9.09 -31.23
CA ALA A 442 2.14 -10.17 -31.72
C ALA A 442 2.52 -11.51 -31.05
N VAL A 443 1.53 -12.30 -30.65
CA VAL A 443 1.73 -13.62 -30.04
C VAL A 443 1.47 -14.72 -31.08
N THR A 444 2.48 -15.54 -31.35
CA THR A 444 2.34 -16.71 -32.23
C THR A 444 1.82 -17.90 -31.43
N LYS A 445 0.74 -18.55 -31.89
CA LYS A 445 0.09 -19.71 -31.23
C LYS A 445 0.44 -21.07 -31.86
N ALA A 446 1.47 -21.11 -32.69
CA ALA A 446 1.93 -22.31 -33.37
C ALA A 446 3.46 -22.30 -33.50
N GLU A 447 4.07 -23.48 -33.59
CA GLU A 447 5.51 -23.58 -33.86
C GLU A 447 5.84 -22.98 -35.25
N TYR A 448 6.98 -22.30 -35.35
CA TYR A 448 7.47 -21.81 -36.64
C TYR A 448 7.93 -22.97 -37.51
N SER A 449 7.52 -22.95 -38.78
CA SER A 449 7.99 -23.90 -39.79
C SER A 449 9.45 -23.63 -40.19
N SER A 450 10.16 -24.67 -40.65
CA SER A 450 11.55 -24.52 -41.13
C SER A 450 11.70 -23.47 -42.24
N THR A 451 10.68 -23.28 -43.08
CA THR A 451 10.69 -22.22 -44.10
C THR A 451 10.61 -20.82 -43.50
N GLN A 452 9.77 -20.62 -42.48
CA GLN A 452 9.71 -19.34 -41.75
C GLN A 452 11.02 -19.03 -41.02
N LEU A 453 11.65 -20.04 -40.41
CA LEU A 453 12.95 -19.88 -39.76
C LEU A 453 14.05 -19.52 -40.76
N ALA A 454 14.09 -20.22 -41.91
CA ALA A 454 15.04 -19.93 -42.98
C ALA A 454 14.86 -18.51 -43.55
N ASP A 455 13.61 -18.08 -43.74
CA ASP A 455 13.29 -16.74 -44.21
C ASP A 455 13.69 -15.66 -43.19
N ALA A 456 13.40 -15.86 -41.90
CA ALA A 456 13.78 -14.95 -40.84
C ALA A 456 15.30 -14.83 -40.70
N ALA A 457 16.03 -15.96 -40.72
CA ALA A 457 17.48 -15.98 -40.64
C ALA A 457 18.14 -15.27 -41.84
N ARG A 458 17.68 -15.58 -43.07
CA ARG A 458 18.18 -14.97 -44.30
C ARG A 458 17.91 -13.46 -44.35
N THR A 459 16.71 -13.03 -43.97
CA THR A 459 16.31 -11.61 -44.05
C THR A 459 17.09 -10.73 -43.07
N ASN A 460 17.55 -11.30 -41.95
CA ASN A 460 18.24 -10.58 -40.88
C ASN A 460 19.76 -10.84 -40.84
N ASP A 461 20.28 -11.55 -41.85
CA ASP A 461 21.70 -11.94 -41.98
C ASP A 461 22.20 -12.66 -40.73
N LEU A 462 21.60 -13.81 -40.42
CA LEU A 462 21.87 -14.60 -39.22
C LEU A 462 22.54 -15.93 -39.57
N ASP A 463 23.60 -16.26 -38.84
CA ASP A 463 24.27 -17.57 -38.86
C ASP A 463 23.52 -18.59 -37.98
N LEU A 464 23.02 -18.11 -36.83
CA LEU A 464 22.21 -18.90 -35.89
C LEU A 464 20.94 -18.12 -35.51
N LEU A 465 19.77 -18.75 -35.70
CA LEU A 465 18.48 -18.26 -35.21
C LEU A 465 17.98 -19.14 -34.06
N VAL A 466 17.72 -18.53 -32.92
CA VAL A 466 17.18 -19.18 -31.73
C VAL A 466 15.72 -18.76 -31.55
N THR A 467 14.84 -19.72 -31.37
CA THR A 467 13.44 -19.48 -30.99
C THR A 467 12.94 -20.60 -30.09
N GLY A 468 11.64 -20.69 -29.86
CA GLY A 468 11.10 -21.75 -29.02
C GLY A 468 9.60 -21.67 -28.84
N CYS A 469 9.12 -22.53 -27.95
CA CYS A 469 7.73 -22.61 -27.53
C CYS A 469 7.66 -22.62 -26.01
N ILE A 470 6.61 -22.00 -25.46
CA ILE A 470 6.29 -22.07 -24.04
C ILE A 470 4.91 -22.70 -23.82
N THR A 471 4.78 -23.40 -22.71
CA THR A 471 3.51 -23.92 -22.20
C THR A 471 3.42 -23.59 -20.71
N ALA A 472 2.43 -22.80 -20.31
CA ALA A 472 2.23 -22.46 -18.90
C ALA A 472 1.68 -23.67 -18.12
N ASN A 473 2.25 -23.92 -16.94
CA ASN A 473 1.87 -24.96 -16.00
C ASN A 473 1.65 -24.35 -14.60
N GLN A 474 1.15 -25.13 -13.63
CA GLN A 474 0.87 -24.63 -12.27
C GLN A 474 2.10 -24.01 -11.57
N ASP A 475 3.30 -24.55 -11.81
CA ASP A 475 4.54 -24.16 -11.09
C ASP A 475 5.58 -23.44 -11.98
N GLY A 476 5.18 -22.94 -13.15
CA GLY A 476 6.08 -22.25 -14.09
C GLY A 476 5.81 -22.58 -15.57
N TYR A 477 6.86 -22.69 -16.38
CA TYR A 477 6.76 -22.85 -17.83
C TYR A 477 7.56 -24.04 -18.33
N GLY A 478 6.94 -24.90 -19.15
CA GLY A 478 7.67 -25.81 -20.03
C GLY A 478 8.20 -25.02 -21.23
N VAL A 479 9.49 -25.14 -21.52
CA VAL A 479 10.17 -24.38 -22.57
C VAL A 479 10.87 -25.33 -23.54
N LYS A 480 10.48 -25.29 -24.81
CA LYS A 480 11.19 -25.95 -25.90
C LYS A 480 12.02 -24.90 -26.63
N VAL A 481 13.34 -25.06 -26.64
CA VAL A 481 14.26 -24.17 -27.37
C VAL A 481 14.62 -24.80 -28.70
N ILE A 482 14.61 -24.01 -29.76
CA ILE A 482 14.87 -24.41 -31.15
C ILE A 482 16.04 -23.57 -31.68
N LEU A 483 17.09 -24.25 -32.14
CA LEU A 483 18.27 -23.67 -32.76
C LEU A 483 18.24 -24.02 -34.25
N PHE A 484 18.23 -22.98 -35.10
CA PHE A 484 18.28 -23.10 -36.55
C PHE A 484 19.60 -22.54 -37.08
N GLU A 485 20.41 -23.39 -37.68
CA GLU A 485 21.67 -23.01 -38.32
C GLU A 485 21.45 -22.70 -39.80
N SER A 486 21.73 -21.45 -40.19
CA SER A 486 21.42 -20.96 -41.54
C SER A 486 22.23 -21.66 -42.63
N GLY A 487 23.53 -21.91 -42.38
CA GLY A 487 24.43 -22.54 -43.35
C GLY A 487 24.13 -24.01 -43.64
N SER A 488 23.77 -24.78 -42.62
CA SER A 488 23.42 -26.21 -42.75
C SER A 488 21.93 -26.44 -42.99
N GLN A 489 21.09 -25.41 -42.80
CA GLN A 489 19.62 -25.51 -42.75
C GLN A 489 19.15 -26.55 -41.72
N SER A 490 19.95 -26.81 -40.68
CA SER A 490 19.65 -27.81 -39.67
C SER A 490 18.85 -27.20 -38.52
N VAL A 491 17.95 -28.00 -37.95
CA VAL A 491 17.15 -27.64 -36.77
C VAL A 491 17.52 -28.60 -35.64
N ARG A 492 17.92 -28.04 -34.50
CA ARG A 492 18.09 -28.76 -33.23
C ARG A 492 17.09 -28.22 -32.23
N SER A 493 16.56 -29.07 -31.36
CA SER A 493 15.70 -28.62 -30.27
C SER A 493 15.89 -29.46 -29.02
N TYR A 494 15.68 -28.83 -27.88
CA TYR A 494 15.64 -29.50 -26.58
C TYR A 494 14.59 -28.83 -25.69
N GLU A 495 14.20 -29.53 -24.63
CA GLU A 495 13.18 -29.10 -23.69
C GLU A 495 13.80 -28.87 -22.32
N THR A 496 13.31 -27.84 -21.62
CA THR A 496 13.65 -27.53 -20.23
C THR A 496 12.41 -27.00 -19.51
N LYS A 497 12.50 -26.84 -18.19
CA LYS A 497 11.44 -26.26 -17.36
C LYS A 497 11.98 -25.04 -16.64
N LEU A 498 11.23 -23.95 -16.69
CA LEU A 498 11.46 -22.80 -15.82
C LEU A 498 10.45 -22.88 -14.67
N SER A 499 10.88 -23.26 -13.47
CA SER A 499 10.03 -23.32 -12.26
C SER A 499 10.43 -22.27 -11.22
N GLY A 500 9.46 -21.82 -10.43
CA GLY A 500 9.63 -20.80 -9.40
C GLY A 500 9.39 -21.27 -7.95
N THR A 501 9.33 -22.58 -7.69
CA THR A 501 9.02 -23.13 -6.35
C THR A 501 10.29 -23.57 -5.61
N GLU A 502 10.43 -23.11 -4.37
CA GLU A 502 11.32 -23.49 -3.24
C GLU A 502 12.83 -23.70 -3.47
N ASN A 503 13.32 -23.96 -4.68
CA ASN A 503 14.73 -23.97 -5.04
C ASN A 503 14.95 -23.21 -6.36
N ASN A 504 15.20 -21.90 -6.23
CA ASN A 504 15.41 -20.99 -7.35
C ASN A 504 16.73 -21.22 -8.13
N ASP A 505 17.57 -22.16 -7.70
CA ASP A 505 18.75 -22.62 -8.44
C ASP A 505 18.37 -23.22 -9.80
N ASP A 506 17.22 -23.92 -9.88
CA ASP A 506 16.72 -24.58 -11.08
C ASP A 506 16.45 -23.57 -12.22
N PHE A 507 16.01 -22.36 -11.90
CA PHE A 507 15.74 -21.31 -12.89
C PHE A 507 17.04 -20.83 -13.56
N VAL A 508 18.02 -20.44 -12.75
CA VAL A 508 19.31 -19.93 -13.23
C VAL A 508 20.06 -21.03 -13.97
N GLU A 509 20.04 -22.25 -13.45
CA GLU A 509 20.62 -23.42 -14.12
C GLU A 509 19.97 -23.63 -15.49
N SER A 510 18.64 -23.54 -15.60
CA SER A 510 17.95 -23.67 -16.88
C SER A 510 18.32 -22.57 -17.88
N ILE A 511 18.43 -21.32 -17.43
CA ILE A 511 18.89 -20.21 -18.28
C ILE A 511 20.34 -20.42 -18.73
N ASN A 512 21.24 -20.82 -17.82
CA ASN A 512 22.64 -21.10 -18.13
C ASN A 512 22.77 -22.27 -19.13
N ASN A 513 22.03 -23.36 -18.91
CA ASN A 513 21.99 -24.51 -19.83
C ASN A 513 21.57 -24.09 -21.23
N ILE A 514 20.56 -23.21 -21.35
CA ILE A 514 20.14 -22.70 -22.65
C ILE A 514 21.26 -21.91 -23.32
N THR A 515 21.88 -20.98 -22.59
CA THR A 515 22.95 -20.14 -23.14
C THR A 515 24.22 -20.92 -23.46
N ASP A 516 24.55 -21.96 -22.69
CA ASP A 516 25.70 -22.84 -22.94
C ASP A 516 25.50 -23.64 -24.24
N GLU A 517 24.29 -24.15 -24.51
CA GLU A 517 23.98 -24.81 -25.78
C GLU A 517 24.07 -23.86 -26.98
N ILE A 518 23.64 -22.61 -26.81
CA ILE A 518 23.81 -21.56 -27.84
C ILE A 518 25.30 -21.29 -28.06
N ALA A 519 26.07 -21.08 -27.00
CA ALA A 519 27.50 -20.79 -27.05
C ALA A 519 28.31 -21.93 -27.69
N LYS A 520 27.97 -23.20 -27.39
CA LYS A 520 28.54 -24.39 -28.05
C LYS A 520 28.25 -24.41 -29.55
N ALA A 521 27.04 -24.02 -29.97
CA ALA A 521 26.66 -24.03 -31.39
C ALA A 521 27.47 -23.05 -32.25
N ILE A 522 27.94 -21.95 -31.65
CA ILE A 522 28.73 -20.90 -32.29
C ILE A 522 30.21 -20.89 -31.87
N ASN A 523 30.62 -21.85 -31.04
CA ASN A 523 31.98 -22.00 -30.54
C ASN A 523 32.53 -20.75 -29.82
N ILE A 524 31.76 -20.22 -28.87
CA ILE A 524 32.15 -19.07 -28.05
C ILE A 524 32.41 -19.49 -26.60
N GLU A 525 33.55 -19.06 -26.08
CA GLU A 525 33.91 -19.27 -24.68
C GLU A 525 33.24 -18.27 -23.75
N ALA A 526 32.95 -18.71 -22.53
CA ALA A 526 32.42 -17.86 -21.47
C ALA A 526 33.41 -16.73 -21.11
N ALA A 527 32.85 -15.61 -20.70
CA ALA A 527 33.53 -14.43 -20.23
C ALA A 527 33.09 -14.10 -18.80
N GLU A 528 34.00 -13.54 -18.01
CA GLU A 528 33.67 -13.05 -16.67
C GLU A 528 32.81 -11.79 -16.78
N PRO A 529 31.59 -11.77 -16.22
CA PRO A 529 30.73 -10.59 -16.26
C PRO A 529 31.33 -9.47 -15.39
N ASN A 530 31.22 -8.23 -15.86
CA ASN A 530 31.76 -7.06 -15.17
C ASN A 530 31.07 -6.76 -13.83
N TYR A 531 29.75 -6.61 -13.86
CA TYR A 531 28.88 -6.31 -12.72
C TYR A 531 27.56 -7.08 -12.79
N TYR A 532 27.29 -7.72 -13.94
CA TYR A 532 26.01 -8.35 -14.22
C TYR A 532 25.88 -9.68 -13.47
N ASN A 533 24.82 -9.77 -12.67
CA ASN A 533 24.37 -11.00 -12.05
C ASN A 533 22.96 -11.30 -12.56
N THR A 534 22.76 -12.49 -13.13
CA THR A 534 21.44 -12.94 -13.57
C THR A 534 20.48 -12.92 -12.38
N PRO A 535 19.36 -12.18 -12.43
CA PRO A 535 18.39 -12.19 -11.35
C PRO A 535 17.87 -13.60 -11.09
N SER A 536 17.91 -14.00 -9.82
CA SER A 536 17.61 -15.35 -9.33
C SER A 536 16.69 -15.24 -8.11
N GLY A 537 16.39 -16.35 -7.45
CA GLY A 537 15.56 -16.28 -6.24
C GLY A 537 14.10 -15.90 -6.55
N ASP A 538 13.42 -15.37 -5.53
CA ASP A 538 12.01 -14.98 -5.59
C ASP A 538 11.72 -13.81 -6.55
N ILE A 539 12.77 -13.17 -7.09
CA ILE A 539 12.66 -12.07 -8.04
C ILE A 539 12.78 -12.51 -9.52
N ALA A 540 13.16 -13.76 -9.81
CA ALA A 540 13.47 -14.21 -11.17
C ALA A 540 12.29 -14.01 -12.15
N PHE A 541 11.10 -14.50 -11.79
CA PHE A 541 9.89 -14.35 -12.62
C PHE A 541 9.42 -12.91 -12.73
N ASN A 542 9.55 -12.15 -11.63
CA ASN A 542 9.22 -10.73 -11.62
C ASN A 542 10.14 -9.96 -12.57
N TYR A 543 11.43 -10.31 -12.63
CA TYR A 543 12.37 -9.70 -13.57
C TYR A 543 12.09 -10.10 -15.03
N LEU A 544 11.73 -11.37 -15.30
CA LEU A 544 11.24 -11.76 -16.63
C LEU A 544 10.01 -10.94 -17.05
N SER A 545 9.02 -10.80 -16.17
CA SER A 545 7.86 -9.97 -16.43
C SER A 545 8.27 -8.51 -16.69
N ALA A 546 9.20 -7.97 -15.90
CA ALA A 546 9.73 -6.62 -16.06
C ALA A 546 10.43 -6.39 -17.41
N LEU A 547 11.18 -7.39 -17.93
CA LEU A 547 11.80 -7.32 -19.26
C LEU A 547 10.73 -7.14 -20.37
N GLY A 548 9.66 -7.93 -20.32
CA GLY A 548 8.56 -7.82 -21.28
C GLY A 548 7.82 -6.48 -21.19
N GLN A 549 7.59 -5.98 -19.97
CA GLN A 549 7.01 -4.65 -19.76
C GLN A 549 7.94 -3.53 -20.25
N SER A 550 9.25 -3.68 -20.05
CA SER A 550 10.26 -2.72 -20.49
C SER A 550 10.37 -2.68 -22.01
N LEU A 551 10.11 -3.80 -22.69
CA LEU A 551 9.94 -3.87 -24.14
C LEU A 551 8.71 -3.07 -24.57
N MET A 552 7.56 -3.26 -23.92
CA MET A 552 6.35 -2.49 -24.23
C MET A 552 6.59 -0.98 -24.05
N GLN A 553 7.24 -0.56 -22.96
CA GLN A 553 7.63 0.84 -22.77
C GLN A 553 8.57 1.34 -23.88
N SER A 554 9.55 0.55 -24.32
CA SER A 554 10.44 0.91 -25.43
C SER A 554 9.68 1.08 -26.75
N LEU A 555 8.70 0.23 -27.03
CA LEU A 555 7.88 0.32 -28.24
C LEU A 555 7.03 1.60 -28.24
N VAL A 556 6.49 1.98 -27.09
CA VAL A 556 5.73 3.22 -26.90
C VAL A 556 6.62 4.45 -27.05
N ASP A 557 7.78 4.44 -26.38
CA ASP A 557 8.76 5.54 -26.46
C ASP A 557 9.23 5.80 -27.90
N ASN A 558 9.37 4.73 -28.68
CA ASN A 558 9.77 4.80 -30.09
C ASN A 558 8.60 4.90 -31.08
N ARG A 559 7.36 5.08 -30.58
CA ARG A 559 6.14 5.29 -31.39
C ARG A 559 5.76 4.13 -32.33
N PHE A 560 6.25 2.93 -32.06
CA PHE A 560 5.74 1.71 -32.69
C PHE A 560 4.37 1.33 -32.13
N VAL A 561 4.10 1.73 -30.88
CA VAL A 561 2.87 1.49 -30.15
C VAL A 561 2.34 2.82 -29.60
N LYS A 562 1.01 2.98 -29.64
CA LYS A 562 0.34 4.16 -29.07
C LYS A 562 0.39 4.15 -27.55
N PHE A 563 0.59 5.30 -26.91
CA PHE A 563 0.65 5.41 -25.45
C PHE A 563 -0.63 4.89 -24.78
N GLU A 564 -1.79 5.05 -25.42
CA GLU A 564 -3.08 4.55 -24.93
C GLU A 564 -3.12 3.01 -24.78
N ASN A 565 -2.20 2.31 -25.46
CA ASN A 565 -2.01 0.87 -25.37
C ASN A 565 -0.95 0.45 -24.34
N LEU A 566 -0.34 1.39 -23.59
CA LEU A 566 0.47 1.08 -22.42
C LEU A 566 -0.42 0.98 -21.18
N TRP A 567 -0.62 -0.24 -20.68
CA TRP A 567 -1.51 -0.50 -19.56
C TRP A 567 -0.75 -0.62 -18.25
N GLY A 568 -1.29 -0.04 -17.17
CA GLY A 568 -0.75 -0.22 -15.82
C GLY A 568 0.65 0.37 -15.63
N GLU A 569 0.98 1.47 -16.29
CA GLU A 569 2.30 2.13 -16.21
C GLU A 569 2.79 2.29 -14.75
N ARG A 570 1.91 2.70 -13.85
CA ARG A 570 2.22 2.84 -12.43
C ARG A 570 2.67 1.52 -11.79
N ASN A 571 1.99 0.42 -12.11
CA ASN A 571 2.32 -0.91 -11.62
C ASN A 571 3.63 -1.42 -12.25
N ILE A 572 3.88 -1.10 -13.53
CA ILE A 572 5.14 -1.38 -14.22
C ILE A 572 6.31 -0.70 -13.51
N LEU A 573 6.23 0.61 -13.28
CA LEU A 573 7.28 1.37 -12.59
C LEU A 573 7.45 0.91 -11.13
N ASN A 574 6.35 0.57 -10.45
CA ASN A 574 6.42 0.00 -9.11
C ASN A 574 7.05 -1.39 -9.09
N CYS A 575 6.81 -2.23 -10.10
CA CYS A 575 7.49 -3.51 -10.26
C CYS A 575 9.01 -3.32 -10.34
N TYR A 576 9.48 -2.35 -11.13
CA TYR A 576 10.91 -2.05 -11.22
C TYR A 576 11.51 -1.57 -9.90
N LEU A 577 10.78 -0.69 -9.20
CA LEU A 577 11.22 -0.20 -7.89
C LEU A 577 11.27 -1.35 -6.87
N SER A 578 10.24 -2.18 -6.81
CA SER A 578 10.18 -3.34 -5.91
C SER A 578 11.32 -4.31 -6.19
N LEU A 579 11.62 -4.62 -7.45
CA LEU A 579 12.77 -5.45 -7.83
C LEU A 579 14.09 -4.85 -7.31
N ALA A 580 14.31 -3.56 -7.55
CA ALA A 580 15.54 -2.88 -7.12
C ALA A 580 15.67 -2.76 -5.59
N LEU A 581 14.55 -2.76 -4.85
CA LEU A 581 14.53 -2.76 -3.38
C LEU A 581 14.70 -4.16 -2.79
N SER A 582 14.22 -5.21 -3.48
CA SER A 582 14.33 -6.60 -3.02
C SER A 582 15.74 -7.17 -3.14
N ALA A 583 16.52 -6.69 -4.09
CA ALA A 583 17.92 -7.09 -4.30
C ALA A 583 18.78 -5.86 -4.67
N PRO A 584 19.01 -4.94 -3.70
CA PRO A 584 19.72 -3.68 -3.96
C PRO A 584 21.18 -3.88 -4.38
N GLU A 585 21.77 -5.02 -4.09
CA GLU A 585 23.11 -5.40 -4.53
C GLU A 585 23.21 -5.76 -6.02
N ASN A 586 22.07 -5.98 -6.71
CA ASN A 586 22.07 -6.31 -8.14
C ASN A 586 21.92 -5.04 -9.00
N PRO A 587 22.99 -4.58 -9.70
CA PRO A 587 22.96 -3.33 -10.46
C PRO A 587 21.91 -3.32 -11.57
N VAL A 588 21.63 -4.46 -12.21
CA VAL A 588 20.72 -4.51 -13.36
C VAL A 588 19.30 -4.10 -13.00
N LEU A 589 18.86 -4.34 -11.76
CA LEU A 589 17.54 -3.99 -11.27
C LEU A 589 17.39 -2.47 -11.10
N LYS A 590 18.45 -1.81 -10.58
CA LYS A 590 18.52 -0.35 -10.49
C LYS A 590 18.58 0.28 -11.90
N ILE A 591 19.33 -0.31 -12.83
CA ILE A 591 19.41 0.13 -14.24
C ILE A 591 18.03 0.03 -14.89
N MET A 592 17.30 -1.07 -14.69
CA MET A 592 15.94 -1.27 -15.20
C MET A 592 14.98 -0.20 -14.67
N LEU A 593 15.01 0.08 -13.36
CA LEU A 593 14.20 1.15 -12.75
C LEU A 593 14.48 2.52 -13.42
N VAL A 594 15.75 2.92 -13.49
CA VAL A 594 16.12 4.22 -14.07
C VAL A 594 15.73 4.31 -15.54
N SER A 595 15.91 3.22 -16.30
CA SER A 595 15.51 3.13 -17.70
C SER A 595 13.99 3.28 -17.87
N GLY A 596 13.20 2.57 -17.08
CA GLY A 596 11.74 2.64 -17.13
C GLY A 596 11.20 4.03 -16.78
N LEU A 597 11.76 4.67 -15.76
CA LEU A 597 11.40 6.05 -15.39
C LEU A 597 11.79 7.06 -16.48
N ALA A 598 12.93 6.85 -17.15
CA ALA A 598 13.36 7.69 -18.26
C ALA A 598 12.44 7.57 -19.48
N LYS A 599 12.03 6.34 -19.82
CA LYS A 599 11.01 6.07 -20.85
C LYS A 599 9.68 6.76 -20.49
N SER A 600 9.26 6.67 -19.23
CA SER A 600 8.07 7.37 -18.72
C SER A 600 8.09 8.87 -18.95
N LYS A 601 9.22 9.52 -18.66
CA LYS A 601 9.40 10.94 -18.97
C LYS A 601 9.38 11.23 -20.48
N SER A 602 9.99 10.38 -21.31
CA SER A 602 10.17 10.68 -22.74
C SER A 602 8.88 10.54 -23.57
N TYR A 603 7.99 9.59 -23.25
CA TYR A 603 6.65 9.56 -23.84
C TYR A 603 5.65 10.53 -23.18
N GLY A 604 6.10 11.36 -22.23
CA GLY A 604 5.34 12.48 -21.68
C GLY A 604 4.41 12.13 -20.52
N SER A 605 4.57 10.96 -19.90
CA SER A 605 3.83 10.63 -18.68
C SER A 605 4.38 11.39 -17.48
N GLU A 606 3.52 11.65 -16.51
CA GLU A 606 3.87 12.30 -15.24
C GLU A 606 4.04 11.29 -14.10
N VAL A 607 3.74 10.00 -14.34
CA VAL A 607 3.74 8.94 -13.33
C VAL A 607 5.14 8.73 -12.75
N TYR A 608 6.21 8.86 -13.54
CA TYR A 608 7.59 8.75 -13.03
C TYR A 608 7.88 9.66 -11.83
N LYS A 609 7.25 10.85 -11.76
CA LYS A 609 7.47 11.81 -10.68
C LYS A 609 7.04 11.27 -9.32
N GLU A 610 6.09 10.34 -9.28
CA GLU A 610 5.62 9.67 -8.05
C GLU A 610 6.68 8.77 -7.40
N PHE A 611 7.75 8.44 -8.13
CA PHE A 611 8.83 7.56 -7.69
C PHE A 611 10.11 8.32 -7.31
N ARG A 612 10.08 9.66 -7.34
CA ARG A 612 11.26 10.52 -7.15
C ARG A 612 12.00 10.23 -5.86
N GLU A 613 11.29 10.26 -4.73
CA GLU A 613 11.92 10.17 -3.41
C GLU A 613 12.58 8.80 -3.21
N GLN A 614 11.87 7.72 -3.50
CA GLN A 614 12.39 6.35 -3.38
C GLN A 614 13.57 6.12 -4.30
N THR A 615 13.49 6.59 -5.56
CA THR A 615 14.57 6.41 -6.54
C THR A 615 15.81 7.20 -6.16
N VAL A 616 15.66 8.47 -5.76
CA VAL A 616 16.80 9.32 -5.36
C VAL A 616 17.46 8.73 -4.12
N LYS A 617 16.69 8.29 -3.12
CA LYS A 617 17.23 7.66 -1.92
C LYS A 617 18.00 6.37 -2.26
N LEU A 618 17.38 5.46 -3.01
CA LEU A 618 17.96 4.18 -3.41
C LEU A 618 19.31 4.33 -4.13
N LEU A 619 19.48 5.37 -4.95
CA LEU A 619 20.71 5.60 -5.71
C LEU A 619 21.72 6.50 -5.01
N SER A 620 21.29 7.36 -4.08
CA SER A 620 22.19 8.26 -3.35
C SER A 620 22.94 7.56 -2.21
N ASP A 621 22.43 6.43 -1.74
CA ASP A 621 23.08 5.61 -0.69
C ASP A 621 24.28 4.80 -1.24
N GLU A 622 24.52 4.80 -2.55
CA GLU A 622 25.60 4.04 -3.20
C GLU A 622 26.96 4.73 -3.04
N GLN A 623 27.82 4.18 -2.17
CA GLN A 623 29.11 4.77 -1.79
C GLN A 623 30.32 4.20 -2.55
N SER A 624 30.17 3.06 -3.25
CA SER A 624 31.28 2.38 -3.91
C SER A 624 31.75 3.13 -5.15
N GLU A 625 33.04 3.45 -5.23
CA GLU A 625 33.63 4.11 -6.42
C GLU A 625 33.61 3.24 -7.68
N ASN A 626 33.51 1.92 -7.54
CA ASN A 626 33.57 0.97 -8.65
C ASN A 626 32.18 0.49 -9.12
N ASP A 627 31.09 1.00 -8.54
CA ASP A 627 29.75 0.60 -8.95
C ASP A 627 29.33 1.35 -10.24
N PRO A 628 28.98 0.65 -11.34
CA PRO A 628 28.40 1.27 -12.53
C PRO A 628 27.22 2.21 -12.21
N ILE A 629 26.42 1.90 -11.19
CA ILE A 629 25.24 2.70 -10.80
C ILE A 629 25.59 4.13 -10.43
N LYS A 630 26.80 4.39 -9.93
CA LYS A 630 27.25 5.75 -9.55
C LYS A 630 27.16 6.74 -10.72
N LEU A 631 27.39 6.27 -11.95
CA LEU A 631 27.29 7.10 -13.16
C LEU A 631 25.84 7.40 -13.58
N LEU A 632 24.85 6.70 -13.02
CA LEU A 632 23.42 7.01 -13.21
C LEU A 632 22.93 8.10 -12.27
N VAL A 633 23.61 8.39 -11.15
CA VAL A 633 23.15 9.39 -10.18
C VAL A 633 22.92 10.76 -10.84
N PRO A 634 23.87 11.35 -11.61
CA PRO A 634 23.62 12.62 -12.28
C PRO A 634 22.45 12.56 -13.26
N PHE A 635 22.25 11.42 -13.92
CA PHE A 635 21.15 11.21 -14.86
C PHE A 635 19.79 11.19 -14.13
N VAL A 636 19.70 10.59 -12.94
CA VAL A 636 18.47 10.59 -12.14
C VAL A 636 18.12 11.97 -11.61
N TYR A 637 19.10 12.74 -11.15
CA TYR A 637 18.83 14.13 -10.76
C TYR A 637 18.39 14.97 -11.96
N TYR A 638 18.97 14.75 -13.16
CA TYR A 638 18.49 15.36 -14.39
C TYR A 638 17.06 14.92 -14.76
N LEU A 639 16.75 13.63 -14.57
CA LEU A 639 15.42 13.06 -14.84
C LEU A 639 14.33 13.79 -14.04
N TYR A 640 14.61 14.17 -12.80
CA TYR A 640 13.66 14.87 -11.93
C TYR A 640 13.82 16.40 -11.90
N ASP A 641 14.63 16.97 -12.80
CA ASP A 641 14.92 18.40 -12.88
C ASP A 641 15.52 18.98 -11.57
N MET A 642 16.24 18.14 -10.81
CA MET A 642 16.84 18.42 -9.49
C MET A 642 18.29 18.92 -9.56
N LYS A 643 18.57 19.87 -10.46
CA LYS A 643 19.95 20.33 -10.71
C LYS A 643 20.58 20.99 -9.48
N LYS A 644 19.80 21.72 -8.67
CA LYS A 644 20.32 22.47 -7.51
C LYS A 644 20.71 21.53 -6.37
N GLU A 645 19.86 20.54 -6.13
CA GLU A 645 20.02 19.48 -5.15
C GLU A 645 21.25 18.64 -5.47
N PHE A 646 21.44 18.29 -6.75
CA PHE A 646 22.64 17.57 -7.19
C PHE A 646 23.93 18.35 -6.88
N ILE A 647 23.97 19.65 -7.20
CA ILE A 647 25.14 20.51 -6.91
C ILE A 647 25.39 20.55 -5.40
N ALA A 648 24.35 20.71 -4.58
CA ALA A 648 24.49 20.72 -3.12
C ALA A 648 25.07 19.43 -2.56
N VAL A 649 24.64 18.27 -3.07
CA VAL A 649 25.17 16.94 -2.67
C VAL A 649 26.64 16.79 -3.08
N MET A 650 27.01 17.21 -4.28
CA MET A 650 28.40 17.17 -4.74
C MET A 650 29.30 18.09 -3.91
N ASP A 651 28.83 19.30 -3.58
CA ASP A 651 29.56 20.26 -2.75
C ASP A 651 29.76 19.73 -1.31
N SER A 652 28.77 19.03 -0.73
CA SER A 652 28.93 18.40 0.59
C SER A 652 29.92 17.24 0.59
N ASN A 653 29.94 16.43 -0.46
CA ASN A 653 30.89 15.31 -0.57
C ASN A 653 32.32 15.79 -0.88
N SER A 654 32.48 16.92 -1.58
CA SER A 654 33.78 17.54 -1.83
C SER A 654 34.47 18.12 -0.58
N LYS A 655 33.72 18.33 0.52
CA LYS A 655 34.27 18.76 1.82
C LYS A 655 34.69 17.61 2.73
N LEU A 656 34.48 16.36 2.31
CA LEU A 656 34.79 15.13 3.03
C LEU A 656 35.95 14.33 2.43
N ASN A 657 36.48 14.75 1.27
CA ASN A 657 37.65 14.15 0.60
C ASN A 657 38.86 15.09 0.56
#